data_AF-A0AAT9HMV2-F1
#
_entry.id   AF-A0AAT9HMV2-F1
#
_cell.length_a   1.000
_cell.length_b   1.000
_cell.length_c   1.000
_cell.angle_alpha   90.00
_cell.angle_beta   90.00
_cell.angle_gamma   90.00
#
_symmetry.space_group_name_H-M   'P 1'
#
loop_
_entity.id
_entity.type
_entity.pdbx_description
1 polymer ?
#
loop_
_entity_poly.entity_id
_entity_poly.type
_entity_poly.pdbx_seq_one_letter_code
_entity_poly.pdbx_strand_id
1 'polypeptide(L)'
;MRHDDVRRIHLRRDHLRRTARRRRRTAPGTTDREDADVLTVRTYTHPALDERKIVRLVPGTLGEAEDLALDFLGLAREPDTREVGQVRRETLGFPAWALVNDPANGHHALALVKDVERLARQAKSRPGTAKEGFEALGDRLGRAVPHFLPTFYEQAARVFLQHENTTYAAAFFGKARAAERVHALTVDEERQRAVFLEFAFAGALTVKALKEHVKALAARLTPADAWAQFRQLTVERCAAGMPPYASLPQDARALVKAAGLDRVTEECALVADLLASPAAVRAPASFWNTYRATLVVLAGQRPAVRARLLEIMPSGLGRTTEDDEFWLALLAETGADLLLTGETETADGTDASDWLTRWSLYRKHGGNVCDRSPATLALVERMAPRLRERGRPVDLFTGRWHAGADLDLLDLCLALDVPLAPPADGTDVHLALDRWLRDTRPGRRDLTAVAADRLGRRTLYRAVGNQEGRHTGRQTLDGITGHPVLAGVLREWLDDAAAELDAAAGLEAARTAWHRLSPFRAVAARISPDAVARADAFDVAPLLGNTLRAGIPDELGWPALDEALRRLDAETRTDRDDTLAVHEAWPALILSRRHKAIVVGPQDILLEHDLRLPDGLDKWQRPSFRHTDGELLVMWRQDNKQYGYWSARPSEVFPLDGEKLPHWYGGGAGETSIPSRTAAAPPADAPCTPVTRSCRPRARSSATAPPTGGAEGRGHGRCGSSTTRPPAPTDAPRCPPS
;
A
#
# COMPACT_ATOMS: atom_id res chain seq x y z
N MET A 1 3.47 4.33 -14.56
CA MET A 1 2.14 4.54 -13.94
C MET A 1 2.01 3.56 -12.77
N ARG A 2 1.75 4.02 -11.52
CA ARG A 2 2.04 3.22 -10.30
C ARG A 2 0.99 2.13 -10.02
N HIS A 3 1.46 0.92 -9.70
CA HIS A 3 0.63 -0.27 -9.43
C HIS A 3 -0.35 -0.09 -8.24
N ASP A 4 -0.02 0.78 -7.28
CA ASP A 4 -0.90 1.11 -6.15
C ASP A 4 -2.00 2.12 -6.53
N ASP A 5 -1.72 3.03 -7.47
CA ASP A 5 -2.78 3.85 -8.08
C ASP A 5 -3.68 2.98 -8.96
N VAL A 6 -3.16 1.94 -9.64
CA VAL A 6 -4.00 0.93 -10.33
C VAL A 6 -4.86 0.14 -9.32
N ARG A 7 -4.35 -0.22 -8.14
CA ARG A 7 -5.15 -0.85 -7.06
C ARG A 7 -6.22 0.08 -6.51
N ARG A 8 -5.90 1.34 -6.19
CA ARG A 8 -6.91 2.33 -5.76
C ARG A 8 -7.90 2.67 -6.87
N ILE A 9 -7.48 2.70 -8.14
CA ILE A 9 -8.37 2.95 -9.29
C ILE A 9 -9.21 1.72 -9.62
N HIS A 10 -8.75 0.48 -9.42
CA HIS A 10 -9.62 -0.70 -9.53
C HIS A 10 -10.60 -0.78 -8.36
N LEU A 11 -10.16 -0.60 -7.11
CA LEU A 11 -11.07 -0.59 -5.96
C LEU A 11 -12.04 0.60 -6.01
N ARG A 12 -11.61 1.80 -6.42
CA ARG A 12 -12.54 2.92 -6.71
C ARG A 12 -13.37 2.68 -7.97
N ARG A 13 -12.88 2.05 -9.05
CA ARG A 13 -13.72 1.75 -10.23
C ARG A 13 -14.74 0.65 -9.94
N ASP A 14 -14.44 -0.33 -9.11
CA ASP A 14 -15.41 -1.34 -8.70
C ASP A 14 -16.35 -0.83 -7.62
N HIS A 15 -15.89 0.04 -6.70
CA HIS A 15 -16.80 0.70 -5.77
C HIS A 15 -17.67 1.77 -6.46
N LEU A 16 -17.12 2.53 -7.41
CA LEU A 16 -17.89 3.45 -8.28
C LEU A 16 -18.72 2.69 -9.31
N ARG A 17 -18.36 1.49 -9.75
CA ARG A 17 -19.27 0.61 -10.50
C ARG A 17 -20.35 0.03 -9.59
N ARG A 18 -20.10 -0.18 -8.29
CA ARG A 18 -21.14 -0.57 -7.31
C ARG A 18 -22.09 0.59 -7.00
N THR A 19 -21.63 1.85 -6.92
CA THR A 19 -22.51 3.01 -6.68
C THR A 19 -23.10 3.64 -7.96
N ALA A 20 -22.44 3.51 -9.12
CA ALA A 20 -22.98 3.91 -10.43
C ALA A 20 -23.73 2.79 -11.17
N ARG A 21 -23.76 1.56 -10.66
CA ARG A 21 -24.81 0.56 -11.00
C ARG A 21 -26.14 0.96 -10.34
N ARG A 22 -26.61 2.18 -10.61
CA ARG A 22 -28.03 2.51 -10.47
C ARG A 22 -28.81 1.59 -11.40
N ARG A 23 -29.43 0.56 -10.83
CA ARG A 23 -30.54 -0.23 -11.40
C ARG A 23 -30.40 -0.45 -12.93
N ARG A 24 -29.47 -1.29 -13.35
CA ARG A 24 -29.53 -1.86 -14.71
C ARG A 24 -30.79 -2.73 -14.78
N ARG A 25 -31.83 -2.16 -15.38
CA ARG A 25 -33.07 -2.82 -15.75
C ARG A 25 -32.94 -3.20 -17.22
N THR A 26 -33.05 -4.47 -17.53
CA THR A 26 -33.11 -4.96 -18.92
C THR A 26 -34.55 -5.36 -19.26
N ALA A 27 -34.88 -5.43 -20.55
CA ALA A 27 -36.24 -5.80 -20.96
C ALA A 27 -36.58 -7.25 -20.54
N PRO A 28 -37.88 -7.61 -20.41
CA PRO A 28 -38.28 -8.98 -20.08
C PRO A 28 -37.65 -10.00 -21.04
N GLY A 29 -37.22 -11.16 -20.52
CA GLY A 29 -36.68 -12.26 -21.33
C GLY A 29 -35.30 -12.03 -21.98
N THR A 30 -34.51 -11.04 -21.54
CA THR A 30 -33.22 -10.71 -22.19
C THR A 30 -31.99 -11.44 -21.64
N THR A 31 -32.09 -12.10 -20.48
CA THR A 31 -30.99 -12.93 -19.91
C THR A 31 -31.49 -14.15 -19.15
N ASP A 32 -31.08 -15.34 -19.59
CA ASP A 32 -31.09 -16.59 -18.80
C ASP A 32 -29.89 -16.61 -17.86
N ARG A 33 -29.96 -15.84 -16.76
CA ARG A 33 -28.96 -15.87 -15.69
C ARG A 33 -29.61 -16.33 -14.39
N GLU A 34 -29.03 -17.31 -13.73
CA GLU A 34 -29.51 -17.84 -12.44
C GLU A 34 -29.63 -16.78 -11.34
N ASP A 35 -28.84 -15.69 -11.44
CA ASP A 35 -28.87 -14.55 -10.52
C ASP A 35 -29.75 -13.36 -10.99
N ALA A 36 -30.66 -13.58 -11.95
CA ALA A 36 -31.71 -12.64 -12.34
C ALA A 36 -33.04 -12.91 -11.61
N ASP A 37 -33.82 -11.84 -11.40
CA ASP A 37 -35.20 -11.85 -10.91
C ASP A 37 -36.06 -10.92 -11.79
N VAL A 38 -37.35 -11.20 -11.90
CA VAL A 38 -38.30 -10.42 -12.70
C VAL A 38 -38.59 -9.10 -11.99
N LEU A 39 -38.64 -7.99 -12.73
CA LEU A 39 -39.07 -6.70 -12.18
C LEU A 39 -40.58 -6.52 -12.39
N THR A 40 -41.32 -6.48 -11.29
CA THR A 40 -42.77 -6.30 -11.30
C THR A 40 -43.18 -4.85 -11.04
N VAL A 41 -44.22 -4.40 -11.72
CA VAL A 41 -45.02 -3.22 -11.35
C VAL A 41 -46.05 -3.65 -10.33
N ARG A 42 -46.14 -2.90 -9.23
CA ARG A 42 -47.17 -3.07 -8.20
C ARG A 42 -47.80 -1.71 -7.91
N THR A 43 -49.13 -1.66 -7.93
CA THR A 43 -49.91 -0.43 -7.81
C THR A 43 -50.74 -0.47 -6.54
N TYR A 44 -50.77 0.63 -5.79
CA TYR A 44 -51.44 0.74 -4.50
C TYR A 44 -52.30 2.00 -4.43
N THR A 45 -53.39 1.90 -3.67
CA THR A 45 -54.33 2.99 -3.38
C THR A 45 -54.41 3.19 -1.87
N HIS A 46 -54.77 4.39 -1.40
CA HIS A 46 -54.95 4.67 0.03
C HIS A 46 -56.07 5.71 0.19
N PRO A 47 -57.01 5.56 1.15
CA PRO A 47 -58.17 6.44 1.28
C PRO A 47 -57.82 7.94 1.38
N ALA A 48 -56.69 8.29 2.02
CA ALA A 48 -56.21 9.68 2.14
C ALA A 48 -55.42 10.21 0.93
N LEU A 49 -55.40 9.52 -0.22
CA LEU A 49 -54.72 9.98 -1.45
C LEU A 49 -55.69 10.30 -2.60
N ASP A 50 -57.00 10.11 -2.39
CA ASP A 50 -58.05 10.25 -3.40
C ASP A 50 -57.76 9.37 -4.63
N GLU A 51 -57.89 9.88 -5.85
CA GLU A 51 -57.62 9.14 -7.10
C GLU A 51 -56.13 8.84 -7.36
N ARG A 52 -55.20 9.30 -6.50
CA ARG A 52 -53.75 9.18 -6.75
C ARG A 52 -53.22 7.79 -6.36
N LYS A 53 -52.81 7.02 -7.37
CA LYS A 53 -52.18 5.71 -7.20
C LYS A 53 -50.67 5.81 -6.95
N ILE A 54 -50.15 4.97 -6.05
CA ILE A 54 -48.70 4.79 -5.85
C ILE A 54 -48.26 3.59 -6.68
N VAL A 55 -47.32 3.80 -7.61
CA VAL A 55 -46.72 2.73 -8.42
C VAL A 55 -45.30 2.46 -7.96
N ARG A 56 -45.00 1.20 -7.62
CA ARG A 56 -43.66 0.75 -7.21
C ARG A 56 -43.14 -0.32 -8.15
N LEU A 57 -41.81 -0.39 -8.24
CA LEU A 57 -41.08 -1.33 -9.08
C LEU A 57 -40.25 -2.24 -8.17
N VAL A 58 -40.72 -3.48 -8.02
CA VAL A 58 -40.26 -4.43 -6.99
C VAL A 58 -39.77 -5.72 -7.67
N PRO A 59 -38.60 -6.29 -7.28
CA PRO A 59 -38.21 -7.63 -7.72
C PRO A 59 -39.28 -8.66 -7.35
N GLY A 60 -39.55 -9.64 -8.21
CA GLY A 60 -40.64 -10.60 -8.05
C GLY A 60 -40.56 -11.36 -6.74
N THR A 61 -39.35 -11.79 -6.36
CA THR A 61 -39.06 -12.47 -5.09
C THR A 61 -39.25 -11.61 -3.84
N LEU A 62 -39.29 -10.29 -3.98
CA LEU A 62 -39.56 -9.32 -2.92
C LEU A 62 -41.00 -8.78 -2.95
N GLY A 63 -41.79 -9.20 -3.93
CA GLY A 63 -43.10 -8.65 -4.24
C GLY A 63 -44.12 -8.79 -3.12
N GLU A 64 -44.33 -10.00 -2.63
CA GLU A 64 -45.30 -10.29 -1.55
C GLU A 64 -44.91 -9.59 -0.23
N ALA A 65 -43.61 -9.48 0.04
CA ALA A 65 -43.10 -8.78 1.20
C ALA A 65 -43.43 -7.28 1.16
N GLU A 66 -43.31 -6.66 -0.01
CA GLU A 66 -43.66 -5.25 -0.22
C GLU A 66 -45.18 -5.05 -0.13
N ASP A 67 -45.97 -5.97 -0.69
CA ASP A 67 -47.44 -5.94 -0.60
C ASP A 67 -47.91 -5.96 0.86
N LEU A 68 -47.39 -6.88 1.67
CA LEU A 68 -47.70 -6.98 3.11
C LEU A 68 -47.20 -5.76 3.90
N ALA A 69 -46.05 -5.18 3.54
CA ALA A 69 -45.52 -3.99 4.20
C ALA A 69 -46.37 -2.74 3.93
N LEU A 70 -46.98 -2.64 2.75
CA LEU A 70 -47.79 -1.49 2.33
C LEU A 70 -49.23 -1.64 2.81
N ASP A 71 -49.80 -2.85 2.82
CA ASP A 71 -51.11 -3.13 3.41
C ASP A 71 -51.16 -2.73 4.90
N PHE A 72 -50.11 -3.04 5.67
CA PHE A 72 -49.95 -2.58 7.06
C PHE A 72 -49.92 -1.04 7.21
N LEU A 73 -49.49 -0.32 6.17
CA LEU A 73 -49.53 1.15 6.10
C LEU A 73 -50.87 1.70 5.56
N GLY A 74 -51.88 0.83 5.40
CA GLY A 74 -53.22 1.17 4.91
C GLY A 74 -53.35 1.22 3.38
N LEU A 75 -52.32 0.77 2.63
CA LEU A 75 -52.28 0.86 1.18
C LEU A 75 -52.79 -0.42 0.51
N ALA A 76 -54.02 -0.38 0.00
CA ALA A 76 -54.64 -1.48 -0.71
C ALA A 76 -54.02 -1.69 -2.10
N ARG A 77 -53.52 -2.91 -2.35
CA ARG A 77 -52.90 -3.34 -3.61
C ARG A 77 -53.95 -3.58 -4.71
N GLU A 78 -53.70 -3.08 -5.93
CA GLU A 78 -54.47 -3.45 -7.12
C GLU A 78 -53.99 -4.81 -7.68
N PRO A 79 -54.89 -5.67 -8.19
CA PRO A 79 -54.54 -7.04 -8.58
C PRO A 79 -53.66 -7.17 -9.84
N ASP A 80 -53.57 -6.12 -10.68
CA ASP A 80 -52.77 -6.13 -11.90
C ASP A 80 -51.26 -6.05 -11.58
N THR A 81 -50.54 -7.13 -11.84
CA THR A 81 -49.07 -7.20 -11.73
C THR A 81 -48.47 -7.36 -13.12
N ARG A 82 -47.69 -6.38 -13.56
CA ARG A 82 -47.04 -6.41 -14.88
C ARG A 82 -45.54 -6.60 -14.76
N GLU A 83 -45.00 -7.52 -15.53
CA GLU A 83 -43.56 -7.69 -15.69
C GLU A 83 -43.01 -6.62 -16.64
N VAL A 84 -42.02 -5.85 -16.19
CA VAL A 84 -41.46 -4.71 -16.95
C VAL A 84 -39.94 -4.76 -17.12
N GLY A 85 -39.32 -5.86 -16.73
CA GLY A 85 -37.92 -6.11 -16.99
C GLY A 85 -37.32 -7.22 -16.13
N GLN A 86 -35.99 -7.29 -16.13
CA GLN A 86 -35.22 -8.09 -15.19
C GLN A 86 -34.34 -7.20 -14.32
N VAL A 87 -34.10 -7.65 -13.09
CA VAL A 87 -33.19 -7.10 -12.08
C VAL A 87 -32.32 -8.22 -11.53
N ARG A 88 -31.33 -7.90 -10.69
CA ARG A 88 -30.57 -8.94 -9.99
C ARG A 88 -31.41 -9.49 -8.84
N ARG A 89 -31.38 -10.81 -8.62
CA ARG A 89 -32.00 -11.46 -7.46
C ARG A 89 -31.34 -10.98 -6.17
N GLU A 90 -32.13 -10.48 -5.23
CA GLU A 90 -31.68 -10.01 -3.91
C GLU A 90 -32.19 -10.94 -2.81
N THR A 91 -31.32 -11.35 -1.89
CA THR A 91 -31.71 -12.22 -0.77
C THR A 91 -32.65 -11.47 0.18
N LEU A 92 -33.80 -12.06 0.50
CA LEU A 92 -34.80 -11.51 1.43
C LEU A 92 -34.14 -11.03 2.75
N GLY A 93 -34.15 -9.71 2.93
CA GLY A 93 -33.61 -9.01 4.09
C GLY A 93 -34.67 -8.69 5.14
N PHE A 94 -34.27 -8.25 6.33
CA PHE A 94 -35.21 -7.68 7.30
C PHE A 94 -35.69 -6.28 6.82
N PRO A 95 -37.00 -5.95 6.87
CA PRO A 95 -38.10 -6.73 7.43
C PRO A 95 -38.76 -7.72 6.44
N ALA A 96 -38.49 -7.62 5.13
CA ALA A 96 -39.15 -8.38 4.07
C ALA A 96 -39.18 -9.91 4.31
N TRP A 97 -38.09 -10.49 4.80
CA TRP A 97 -38.00 -11.90 5.17
C TRP A 97 -39.02 -12.29 6.25
N ALA A 98 -39.20 -11.45 7.27
CA ALA A 98 -40.15 -11.69 8.36
C ALA A 98 -41.59 -11.66 7.85
N LEU A 99 -41.91 -10.75 6.93
CA LEU A 99 -43.25 -10.65 6.34
C LEU A 99 -43.62 -11.87 5.50
N VAL A 100 -42.66 -12.45 4.77
CA VAL A 100 -42.90 -13.66 3.95
C VAL A 100 -42.91 -14.94 4.77
N ASN A 101 -42.01 -15.08 5.74
CA ASN A 101 -41.80 -16.35 6.47
C ASN A 101 -42.62 -16.45 7.77
N ASP A 102 -43.07 -15.31 8.33
CA ASP A 102 -43.94 -15.26 9.50
C ASP A 102 -44.84 -13.99 9.46
N PRO A 103 -45.88 -13.98 8.60
CA PRO A 103 -46.78 -12.84 8.47
C PRO A 103 -47.46 -12.45 9.79
N ALA A 104 -47.78 -13.43 10.64
CA ALA A 104 -48.48 -13.22 11.91
C ALA A 104 -47.66 -12.34 12.87
N ASN A 105 -46.35 -12.56 12.95
CA ASN A 105 -45.45 -11.74 13.76
C ASN A 105 -44.82 -10.57 12.99
N GLY A 106 -45.12 -10.40 11.70
CA GLY A 106 -44.56 -9.36 10.82
C GLY A 106 -44.69 -7.93 11.35
N HIS A 107 -45.74 -7.66 12.14
CA HIS A 107 -45.96 -6.38 12.82
C HIS A 107 -44.79 -5.99 13.77
N HIS A 108 -44.14 -6.96 14.43
CA HIS A 108 -42.93 -6.72 15.23
C HIS A 108 -41.75 -6.27 14.37
N ALA A 109 -41.63 -6.76 13.14
CA ALA A 109 -40.56 -6.35 12.22
C ALA A 109 -40.81 -4.94 11.67
N LEU A 110 -42.05 -4.63 11.27
CA LEU A 110 -42.46 -3.32 10.77
C LEU A 110 -42.31 -2.21 11.81
N ALA A 111 -42.59 -2.49 13.08
CA ALA A 111 -42.40 -1.54 14.18
C ALA A 111 -40.95 -1.02 14.31
N LEU A 112 -39.94 -1.79 13.88
CA LEU A 112 -38.53 -1.42 13.98
C LEU A 112 -37.98 -0.64 12.77
N VAL A 113 -38.72 -0.55 11.65
CA VAL A 113 -38.20 0.04 10.39
C VAL A 113 -37.73 1.48 10.59
N LYS A 114 -38.52 2.34 11.26
CA LYS A 114 -38.16 3.74 11.53
C LYS A 114 -36.92 3.87 12.44
N ASP A 115 -36.76 2.96 13.40
CA ASP A 115 -35.57 2.91 14.28
C ASP A 115 -34.33 2.47 13.48
N VAL A 116 -34.45 1.46 12.61
CA VAL A 116 -33.37 0.97 11.72
C VAL A 116 -32.93 2.06 10.74
N GLU A 117 -33.86 2.76 10.08
CA GLU A 117 -33.55 3.87 9.17
C GLU A 117 -32.88 5.07 9.88
N ARG A 118 -33.22 5.33 11.15
CA ARG A 118 -32.54 6.35 11.96
C ARG A 118 -31.09 5.94 12.23
N LEU A 119 -30.85 4.71 12.67
CA LEU A 119 -29.51 4.21 12.96
C LEU A 119 -28.66 4.08 11.69
N ALA A 120 -29.24 3.69 10.56
CA ALA A 120 -28.54 3.63 9.28
C ALA A 120 -28.01 5.00 8.81
N ARG A 121 -28.79 6.07 9.03
CA ARG A 121 -28.34 7.45 8.79
C ARG A 121 -27.24 7.88 9.77
N GLN A 122 -27.27 7.40 11.00
CA GLN A 122 -26.24 7.66 12.01
C GLN A 122 -24.95 6.86 11.78
N ALA A 123 -25.01 5.67 11.17
CA ALA A 123 -23.86 4.77 11.01
C ALA A 123 -22.65 5.39 10.30
N LYS A 124 -22.86 6.38 9.41
CA LYS A 124 -21.78 7.14 8.76
C LYS A 124 -21.07 8.13 9.69
N SER A 125 -21.81 8.82 10.57
CA SER A 125 -21.31 9.97 11.35
C SER A 125 -21.05 9.66 12.82
N ARG A 126 -21.77 8.69 13.38
CA ARG A 126 -21.68 8.23 14.78
C ARG A 126 -21.76 6.70 14.81
N PRO A 127 -20.77 5.99 14.24
CA PRO A 127 -20.83 4.53 14.09
C PRO A 127 -20.97 3.79 15.44
N GLY A 128 -20.35 4.29 16.52
CA GLY A 128 -20.47 3.72 17.87
C GLY A 128 -21.90 3.78 18.41
N THR A 129 -22.52 4.96 18.39
CA THR A 129 -23.93 5.14 18.79
C THR A 129 -24.89 4.33 17.91
N ALA A 130 -24.61 4.23 16.60
CA ALA A 130 -25.40 3.40 15.71
C ALA A 130 -25.29 1.91 16.07
N LYS A 131 -24.08 1.43 16.42
CA LYS A 131 -23.84 0.07 16.90
C LYS A 131 -24.65 -0.19 18.18
N GLU A 132 -24.49 0.62 19.21
CA GLU A 132 -25.21 0.47 20.49
C GLU A 132 -26.73 0.46 20.28
N GLY A 133 -27.26 1.32 19.41
CA GLY A 133 -28.67 1.33 19.05
C GLY A 133 -29.15 0.06 18.33
N PHE A 134 -28.34 -0.51 17.43
CA PHE A 134 -28.65 -1.80 16.78
C PHE A 134 -28.58 -2.97 17.77
N GLU A 135 -27.67 -2.92 18.75
CA GLU A 135 -27.62 -3.91 19.83
C GLU A 135 -28.87 -3.82 20.72
N ALA A 136 -29.26 -2.62 21.16
CA ALA A 136 -30.47 -2.42 21.97
C ALA A 136 -31.78 -2.75 21.23
N LEU A 137 -31.82 -2.58 19.89
CA LEU A 137 -32.91 -3.09 19.07
C LEU A 137 -32.96 -4.62 19.05
N GLY A 138 -31.81 -5.27 18.85
CA GLY A 138 -31.68 -6.72 18.88
C GLY A 138 -32.12 -7.30 20.22
N ASP A 139 -31.70 -6.70 21.34
CA ASP A 139 -32.07 -7.14 22.69
C ASP A 139 -33.58 -6.99 22.98
N ARG A 140 -34.25 -6.02 22.34
CA ARG A 140 -35.73 -5.90 22.38
C ARG A 140 -36.39 -6.97 21.51
N LEU A 141 -35.94 -7.12 20.27
CA LEU A 141 -36.48 -8.08 19.31
C LEU A 141 -36.35 -9.53 19.82
N GLY A 142 -35.22 -9.87 20.44
CA GLY A 142 -34.92 -11.19 20.97
C GLY A 142 -35.74 -11.62 22.19
N ARG A 143 -36.50 -10.72 22.81
CA ARG A 143 -37.46 -11.07 23.88
C ARG A 143 -38.86 -11.39 23.36
N ALA A 144 -39.17 -10.98 22.12
CA ALA A 144 -40.48 -11.17 21.51
C ALA A 144 -40.42 -12.25 20.41
N VAL A 145 -39.52 -12.11 19.44
CA VAL A 145 -39.43 -12.93 18.23
C VAL A 145 -37.96 -13.27 17.91
N PRO A 146 -37.35 -14.22 18.65
CA PRO A 146 -35.93 -14.54 18.53
C PRO A 146 -35.51 -14.99 17.12
N HIS A 147 -36.41 -15.61 16.36
CA HIS A 147 -36.19 -16.08 14.99
C HIS A 147 -35.98 -14.95 13.98
N PHE A 148 -36.33 -13.70 14.29
CA PHE A 148 -36.02 -12.55 13.44
C PHE A 148 -34.60 -12.01 13.64
N LEU A 149 -33.92 -12.37 14.73
CA LEU A 149 -32.58 -11.87 15.07
C LEU A 149 -31.51 -12.13 13.99
N PRO A 150 -31.41 -13.30 13.34
CA PRO A 150 -30.36 -13.54 12.35
C PRO A 150 -30.48 -12.57 11.17
N THR A 151 -31.69 -12.46 10.59
CA THR A 151 -31.98 -11.60 9.45
C THR A 151 -31.90 -10.10 9.81
N PHE A 152 -32.26 -9.74 11.05
CA PHE A 152 -32.08 -8.39 11.59
C PHE A 152 -30.61 -8.01 11.72
N TYR A 153 -29.79 -8.85 12.37
CA TYR A 153 -28.37 -8.58 12.56
C TYR A 153 -27.57 -8.63 11.24
N GLU A 154 -27.98 -9.45 10.27
CA GLU A 154 -27.47 -9.39 8.90
C GLU A 154 -27.74 -8.03 8.24
N GLN A 155 -28.94 -7.44 8.45
CA GLN A 155 -29.22 -6.10 7.91
C GLN A 155 -28.45 -4.99 8.64
N ALA A 156 -28.30 -5.07 9.97
CA ALA A 156 -27.41 -4.18 10.70
C ALA A 156 -25.97 -4.26 10.15
N ALA A 157 -25.48 -5.46 9.85
CA ALA A 157 -24.17 -5.67 9.25
C ALA A 157 -24.06 -5.07 7.81
N ARG A 158 -25.10 -5.24 6.97
CA ARG A 158 -25.18 -4.61 5.63
C ARG A 158 -25.17 -3.09 5.71
N VAL A 159 -25.83 -2.49 6.70
CA VAL A 159 -25.79 -1.04 6.96
C VAL A 159 -24.38 -0.54 7.26
N PHE A 160 -23.58 -1.27 8.05
CA PHE A 160 -22.18 -0.90 8.28
C PHE A 160 -21.28 -1.11 7.06
N LEU A 161 -21.57 -2.12 6.23
CA LEU A 161 -20.88 -2.32 4.94
C LEU A 161 -21.10 -1.18 3.94
N GLN A 162 -22.29 -0.57 3.92
CA GLN A 162 -22.58 0.61 3.07
C GLN A 162 -21.68 1.82 3.39
N HIS A 163 -21.08 1.86 4.58
CA HIS A 163 -20.16 2.91 5.04
C HIS A 163 -18.72 2.38 5.25
N GLU A 164 -18.36 1.29 4.55
CA GLU A 164 -17.02 0.65 4.59
C GLU A 164 -16.56 0.16 5.99
N ASN A 165 -17.44 0.12 7.00
CA ASN A 165 -17.11 -0.30 8.36
C ASN A 165 -17.17 -1.84 8.51
N THR A 166 -16.15 -2.51 7.98
CA THR A 166 -16.01 -3.97 8.01
C THR A 166 -15.92 -4.53 9.42
N THR A 167 -15.38 -3.79 10.39
CA THR A 167 -15.26 -4.22 11.80
C THR A 167 -16.62 -4.41 12.46
N TYR A 168 -17.53 -3.43 12.34
CA TYR A 168 -18.88 -3.55 12.92
C TYR A 168 -19.77 -4.48 12.09
N ALA A 169 -19.61 -4.51 10.77
CA ALA A 169 -20.27 -5.51 9.94
C ALA A 169 -19.91 -6.94 10.36
N ALA A 170 -18.63 -7.23 10.60
CA ALA A 170 -18.17 -8.54 11.08
C ALA A 170 -18.69 -8.87 12.49
N ALA A 171 -18.81 -7.88 13.38
CA ALA A 171 -19.39 -8.06 14.71
C ALA A 171 -20.87 -8.42 14.64
N PHE A 172 -21.67 -7.72 13.82
CA PHE A 172 -23.10 -8.00 13.64
C PHE A 172 -23.36 -9.30 12.89
N PHE A 173 -22.56 -9.66 11.88
CA PHE A 173 -22.58 -10.99 11.28
C PHE A 173 -22.32 -12.08 12.33
N GLY A 174 -21.34 -11.87 13.22
CA GLY A 174 -21.09 -12.74 14.37
C GLY A 174 -22.30 -12.86 15.31
N LYS A 175 -23.03 -11.76 15.57
CA LYS A 175 -24.28 -11.78 16.36
C LYS A 175 -25.41 -12.54 15.68
N ALA A 176 -25.57 -12.43 14.35
CA ALA A 176 -26.56 -13.23 13.61
C ALA A 176 -26.34 -14.73 13.82
N ARG A 177 -25.10 -15.20 13.63
CA ARG A 177 -24.70 -16.60 13.85
C ARG A 177 -24.67 -17.00 15.34
N ALA A 178 -24.62 -16.04 16.27
CA ALA A 178 -24.77 -16.32 17.70
C ALA A 178 -26.24 -16.50 18.09
N ALA A 179 -27.15 -15.69 17.55
CA ALA A 179 -28.59 -15.80 17.79
C ALA A 179 -29.14 -17.17 17.33
N GLU A 180 -28.73 -17.65 16.15
CA GLU A 180 -29.07 -19.01 15.66
C GLU A 180 -28.71 -20.11 16.68
N ARG A 181 -27.53 -20.01 17.30
CA ARG A 181 -27.06 -20.98 18.30
C ARG A 181 -27.75 -20.83 19.65
N VAL A 182 -27.90 -19.60 20.15
CA VAL A 182 -28.49 -19.31 21.47
C VAL A 182 -29.97 -19.68 21.52
N HIS A 183 -30.69 -19.51 20.40
CA HIS A 183 -32.12 -19.81 20.30
C HIS A 183 -32.43 -21.12 19.55
N ALA A 184 -31.41 -21.93 19.25
CA ALA A 184 -31.53 -23.22 18.55
C ALA A 184 -32.41 -23.15 17.27
N LEU A 185 -32.24 -22.09 16.48
CA LEU A 185 -33.08 -21.81 15.31
C LEU A 185 -32.78 -22.79 14.16
N THR A 186 -33.81 -23.17 13.41
CA THR A 186 -33.64 -23.86 12.12
C THR A 186 -32.87 -22.96 11.16
N VAL A 187 -31.86 -23.52 10.48
CA VAL A 187 -31.02 -22.80 9.53
C VAL A 187 -31.18 -23.43 8.15
N ASP A 188 -31.46 -22.56 7.17
CA ASP A 188 -31.34 -22.87 5.75
C ASP A 188 -29.85 -22.75 5.35
N GLU A 189 -29.21 -23.87 5.02
CA GLU A 189 -27.78 -23.91 4.65
C GLU A 189 -27.49 -23.18 3.32
N GLU A 190 -28.43 -23.17 2.37
CA GLU A 190 -28.26 -22.50 1.07
C GLU A 190 -28.27 -20.98 1.27
N ARG A 191 -29.26 -20.48 2.02
CA ARG A 191 -29.28 -19.07 2.47
C ARG A 191 -28.06 -18.75 3.34
N GLN A 192 -27.65 -19.64 4.25
CA GLN A 192 -26.49 -19.38 5.10
C GLN A 192 -25.21 -19.30 4.26
N ARG A 193 -24.98 -20.18 3.28
CA ARG A 193 -23.82 -20.12 2.36
C ARG A 193 -23.83 -18.83 1.54
N ALA A 194 -24.97 -18.47 0.94
CA ALA A 194 -25.11 -17.26 0.15
C ALA A 194 -24.79 -15.98 0.95
N VAL A 195 -25.32 -15.86 2.17
CA VAL A 195 -25.02 -14.72 3.07
C VAL A 195 -23.57 -14.79 3.56
N PHE A 196 -23.03 -15.97 3.86
CA PHE A 196 -21.64 -16.13 4.28
C PHE A 196 -20.65 -15.67 3.19
N LEU A 197 -20.94 -15.95 1.91
CA LEU A 197 -20.20 -15.44 0.75
C LEU A 197 -20.34 -13.91 0.62
N GLU A 198 -21.55 -13.35 0.78
CA GLU A 198 -21.77 -11.89 0.75
C GLU A 198 -20.83 -11.16 1.71
N PHE A 199 -20.79 -11.58 2.98
CA PHE A 199 -19.91 -10.98 3.99
C PHE A 199 -18.42 -11.31 3.79
N ALA A 200 -18.10 -12.46 3.19
CA ALA A 200 -16.74 -12.79 2.78
C ALA A 200 -16.21 -11.83 1.71
N PHE A 201 -16.98 -11.58 0.66
CA PHE A 201 -16.63 -10.70 -0.46
C PHE A 201 -16.62 -9.22 -0.07
N ALA A 202 -17.31 -8.87 1.01
CA ALA A 202 -17.26 -7.55 1.62
C ALA A 202 -16.09 -7.38 2.62
N GLY A 203 -15.28 -8.43 2.85
CA GLY A 203 -14.16 -8.40 3.81
C GLY A 203 -14.58 -8.32 5.28
N ALA A 204 -15.86 -8.54 5.59
CA ALA A 204 -16.45 -8.45 6.93
C ALA A 204 -16.66 -9.82 7.57
N LEU A 205 -15.74 -10.75 7.33
CA LEU A 205 -15.77 -12.11 7.87
C LEU A 205 -14.45 -12.45 8.56
N THR A 206 -14.53 -12.85 9.83
CA THR A 206 -13.35 -13.21 10.62
C THR A 206 -12.98 -14.70 10.47
N VAL A 207 -11.71 -15.02 10.72
CA VAL A 207 -11.24 -16.42 10.83
C VAL A 207 -11.96 -17.18 11.96
N LYS A 208 -12.41 -16.48 13.01
CA LYS A 208 -13.26 -17.05 14.07
C LYS A 208 -14.62 -17.48 13.51
N ALA A 209 -15.29 -16.62 12.72
CA ALA A 209 -16.57 -16.95 12.09
C ALA A 209 -16.46 -18.12 11.11
N LEU A 210 -15.34 -18.24 10.37
CA LEU A 210 -15.02 -19.43 9.56
C LEU A 210 -14.97 -20.71 10.40
N LYS A 211 -14.15 -20.73 11.46
CA LYS A 211 -14.03 -21.90 12.34
C LYS A 211 -15.33 -22.26 13.05
N GLU A 212 -16.14 -21.27 13.42
CA GLU A 212 -17.46 -21.49 14.02
C GLU A 212 -18.46 -22.07 13.02
N HIS A 213 -18.44 -21.63 11.76
CA HIS A 213 -19.28 -22.20 10.70
C HIS A 213 -18.88 -23.64 10.35
N VAL A 214 -17.58 -23.96 10.26
CA VAL A 214 -17.11 -25.36 10.08
C VAL A 214 -17.63 -26.27 11.20
N LYS A 215 -17.54 -25.82 12.47
CA LYS A 215 -18.10 -26.55 13.62
C LYS A 215 -19.63 -26.69 13.54
N ALA A 216 -20.33 -25.65 13.06
CA ALA A 216 -21.78 -25.69 12.92
C ALA A 216 -22.22 -26.64 11.80
N LEU A 217 -21.52 -26.72 10.67
CA LEU A 217 -21.76 -27.72 9.62
C LEU A 217 -21.60 -29.14 10.18
N ALA A 218 -20.46 -29.42 10.82
CA ALA A 218 -20.15 -30.73 11.40
C ALA A 218 -21.10 -31.18 12.53
N ALA A 219 -21.82 -30.24 13.16
CA ALA A 219 -22.78 -30.52 14.23
C ALA A 219 -24.23 -30.70 13.74
N ARG A 220 -24.55 -30.31 12.50
CA ARG A 220 -25.93 -30.28 11.98
C ARG A 220 -26.16 -31.19 10.76
N LEU A 221 -25.11 -31.42 9.96
CA LEU A 221 -25.18 -32.19 8.72
C LEU A 221 -24.54 -33.57 8.89
N THR A 222 -24.79 -34.48 7.93
CA THR A 222 -23.99 -35.70 7.86
C THR A 222 -22.52 -35.35 7.58
N PRO A 223 -21.55 -36.17 7.99
CA PRO A 223 -20.13 -35.86 7.74
C PRO A 223 -19.78 -35.67 6.25
N ALA A 224 -20.45 -36.39 5.34
CA ALA A 224 -20.28 -36.26 3.90
C ALA A 224 -20.83 -34.93 3.37
N ASP A 225 -22.04 -34.53 3.79
CA ASP A 225 -22.66 -33.26 3.40
C ASP A 225 -21.88 -32.07 3.98
N ALA A 226 -21.37 -32.19 5.21
CA ALA A 226 -20.53 -31.18 5.84
C ALA A 226 -19.21 -30.98 5.08
N TRP A 227 -18.59 -32.05 4.57
CA TRP A 227 -17.43 -31.97 3.70
C TRP A 227 -17.77 -31.31 2.35
N ALA A 228 -18.86 -31.73 1.70
CA ALA A 228 -19.29 -31.18 0.41
C ALA A 228 -19.57 -29.67 0.48
N GLN A 229 -20.38 -29.23 1.45
CA GLN A 229 -20.65 -27.81 1.70
C GLN A 229 -19.37 -27.02 2.02
N PHE A 230 -18.47 -27.58 2.84
CA PHE A 230 -17.20 -26.92 3.17
C PHE A 230 -16.28 -26.76 1.95
N ARG A 231 -16.14 -27.81 1.12
CA ARG A 231 -15.35 -27.76 -0.11
C ARG A 231 -15.93 -26.74 -1.07
N GLN A 232 -17.24 -26.79 -1.35
CA GLN A 232 -17.93 -25.83 -2.22
C GLN A 232 -17.71 -24.39 -1.75
N LEU A 233 -18.02 -24.09 -0.48
CA LEU A 233 -17.80 -22.76 0.10
C LEU A 233 -16.35 -22.31 -0.04
N THR A 234 -15.38 -23.19 0.20
CA THR A 234 -13.96 -22.86 0.14
C THR A 234 -13.51 -22.54 -1.29
N VAL A 235 -13.99 -23.29 -2.28
CA VAL A 235 -13.72 -23.05 -3.70
C VAL A 235 -14.38 -21.76 -4.17
N GLU A 236 -15.67 -21.53 -3.86
CA GLU A 236 -16.41 -20.30 -4.20
C GLU A 236 -15.72 -19.04 -3.63
N ARG A 237 -15.26 -19.10 -2.38
CA ARG A 237 -14.47 -18.04 -1.74
C ARG A 237 -13.16 -17.76 -2.49
N CYS A 238 -12.46 -18.80 -2.89
CA CYS A 238 -11.19 -18.66 -3.59
C CYS A 238 -11.40 -18.16 -5.02
N ALA A 239 -12.40 -18.65 -5.75
CA ALA A 239 -12.77 -18.16 -7.07
C ALA A 239 -13.09 -16.65 -7.07
N ALA A 240 -13.73 -16.16 -5.99
CA ALA A 240 -13.99 -14.72 -5.79
C ALA A 240 -12.76 -13.89 -5.33
N GLY A 241 -11.57 -14.49 -5.24
CA GLY A 241 -10.32 -13.79 -4.97
C GLY A 241 -9.85 -13.79 -3.50
N MET A 242 -10.53 -14.48 -2.58
CA MET A 242 -10.08 -14.61 -1.19
C MET A 242 -9.04 -15.73 -1.06
N PRO A 243 -7.89 -15.53 -0.39
CA PRO A 243 -6.89 -16.60 -0.25
C PRO A 243 -7.39 -17.75 0.64
N PRO A 244 -6.84 -18.97 0.47
CA PRO A 244 -6.89 -20.03 1.48
C PRO A 244 -6.49 -19.49 2.86
N TYR A 245 -7.28 -19.80 3.89
CA TYR A 245 -7.01 -19.32 5.25
C TYR A 245 -6.13 -20.33 6.02
N ALA A 246 -5.37 -19.87 7.01
CA ALA A 246 -4.24 -20.63 7.56
C ALA A 246 -4.57 -21.99 8.19
N SER A 247 -5.80 -22.21 8.68
CA SER A 247 -6.24 -23.49 9.26
C SER A 247 -7.12 -24.36 8.34
N LEU A 248 -7.33 -23.93 7.09
CA LEU A 248 -8.10 -24.66 6.09
C LEU A 248 -7.64 -26.11 5.94
N PRO A 249 -6.33 -26.46 5.91
CA PRO A 249 -5.90 -27.85 5.79
C PRO A 249 -6.30 -28.73 6.98
N GLN A 250 -6.29 -28.17 8.20
CA GLN A 250 -6.68 -28.88 9.42
C GLN A 250 -8.21 -29.07 9.48
N ASP A 251 -8.96 -28.03 9.13
CA ASP A 251 -10.43 -28.07 9.07
C ASP A 251 -10.89 -29.09 7.99
N ALA A 252 -10.25 -29.09 6.81
CA ALA A 252 -10.50 -30.05 5.74
C ALA A 252 -10.23 -31.50 6.18
N ARG A 253 -9.05 -31.77 6.76
CA ARG A 253 -8.66 -33.11 7.23
C ARG A 253 -9.61 -33.65 8.31
N ALA A 254 -10.14 -32.78 9.18
CA ALA A 254 -11.11 -33.19 10.19
C ALA A 254 -12.42 -33.66 9.56
N LEU A 255 -12.95 -32.94 8.56
CA LEU A 255 -14.19 -33.29 7.86
C LEU A 255 -14.02 -34.56 7.00
N VAL A 256 -12.97 -34.64 6.20
CA VAL A 256 -12.67 -35.83 5.36
C VAL A 256 -12.54 -37.09 6.22
N LYS A 257 -11.84 -37.00 7.38
CA LYS A 257 -11.75 -38.11 8.33
C LYS A 257 -13.10 -38.48 8.95
N ALA A 258 -13.92 -37.50 9.31
CA ALA A 258 -15.25 -37.75 9.85
C ALA A 258 -16.21 -38.40 8.83
N ALA A 259 -16.02 -38.11 7.54
CA ALA A 259 -16.77 -38.70 6.44
C ALA A 259 -16.28 -40.10 6.01
N GLY A 260 -15.13 -40.57 6.53
CA GLY A 260 -14.54 -41.86 6.14
C GLY A 260 -14.05 -41.91 4.69
N LEU A 261 -13.84 -40.74 4.06
CA LEU A 261 -13.40 -40.63 2.66
C LEU A 261 -11.87 -40.81 2.54
N ASP A 262 -11.40 -41.20 1.36
CA ASP A 262 -9.95 -41.26 1.11
C ASP A 262 -9.33 -39.86 1.14
N ARG A 263 -8.35 -39.69 2.03
CA ARG A 263 -7.68 -38.41 2.25
C ARG A 263 -6.95 -37.93 1.02
N VAL A 264 -6.23 -38.80 0.31
CA VAL A 264 -5.37 -38.35 -0.80
C VAL A 264 -6.22 -37.89 -1.97
N THR A 265 -7.26 -38.66 -2.32
CA THR A 265 -8.22 -38.32 -3.38
C THR A 265 -8.94 -37.00 -3.12
N GLU A 266 -9.51 -36.82 -1.92
CA GLU A 266 -10.25 -35.60 -1.58
C GLU A 266 -9.34 -34.36 -1.41
N GLU A 267 -8.12 -34.53 -0.87
CA GLU A 267 -7.15 -33.42 -0.82
C GLU A 267 -6.64 -33.05 -2.22
N CYS A 268 -6.37 -34.01 -3.11
CA CYS A 268 -6.00 -33.74 -4.50
C CYS A 268 -7.11 -33.00 -5.24
N ALA A 269 -8.38 -33.39 -5.04
CA ALA A 269 -9.53 -32.74 -5.65
C ALA A 269 -9.69 -31.28 -5.15
N LEU A 270 -9.67 -31.07 -3.83
CA LEU A 270 -9.73 -29.73 -3.25
C LEU A 270 -8.55 -28.85 -3.72
N VAL A 271 -7.31 -29.34 -3.65
CA VAL A 271 -6.13 -28.55 -4.00
C VAL A 271 -6.12 -28.18 -5.49
N ALA A 272 -6.60 -29.06 -6.38
CA ALA A 272 -6.76 -28.74 -7.80
C ALA A 272 -7.73 -27.54 -8.02
N ASP A 273 -8.89 -27.57 -7.37
CA ASP A 273 -9.89 -26.50 -7.46
C ASP A 273 -9.34 -25.17 -6.90
N LEU A 274 -8.57 -25.23 -5.81
CA LEU A 274 -7.96 -24.05 -5.18
C LEU A 274 -6.82 -23.45 -6.02
N LEU A 275 -5.98 -24.29 -6.65
CA LEU A 275 -4.89 -23.83 -7.53
C LEU A 275 -5.42 -23.15 -8.80
N ALA A 276 -6.57 -23.57 -9.32
CA ALA A 276 -7.22 -22.92 -10.45
C ALA A 276 -7.57 -21.44 -10.17
N SER A 277 -7.73 -21.05 -8.91
CA SER A 277 -7.96 -19.65 -8.54
C SER A 277 -6.69 -18.80 -8.59
N PRO A 278 -6.76 -17.55 -9.10
CA PRO A 278 -5.72 -16.52 -8.90
C PRO A 278 -5.43 -16.17 -7.42
N ALA A 279 -6.31 -16.53 -6.49
CA ALA A 279 -6.12 -16.28 -5.06
C ALA A 279 -5.04 -17.17 -4.42
N ALA A 280 -4.70 -18.31 -5.02
CA ALA A 280 -3.66 -19.23 -4.55
C ALA A 280 -2.29 -18.54 -4.36
N VAL A 281 -2.01 -17.51 -5.15
CA VAL A 281 -0.81 -16.64 -5.07
C VAL A 281 -0.61 -16.01 -3.68
N ARG A 282 -1.69 -15.90 -2.88
CA ARG A 282 -1.68 -15.39 -1.50
C ARG A 282 -1.91 -16.47 -0.43
N ALA A 283 -1.83 -17.75 -0.79
CA ALA A 283 -1.99 -18.84 0.18
C ALA A 283 -0.82 -18.83 1.20
N PRO A 284 -1.11 -19.04 2.50
CA PRO A 284 -0.11 -18.96 3.58
C PRO A 284 0.86 -20.15 3.57
N ALA A 285 2.03 -19.99 4.20
CA ALA A 285 2.99 -21.08 4.39
C ALA A 285 2.39 -22.38 4.95
N SER A 286 1.40 -22.29 5.86
CA SER A 286 0.73 -23.46 6.41
C SER A 286 -0.04 -24.27 5.37
N PHE A 287 -0.57 -23.64 4.32
CA PHE A 287 -1.24 -24.32 3.20
C PHE A 287 -0.22 -25.14 2.40
N TRP A 288 0.85 -24.51 1.94
CA TRP A 288 1.89 -25.15 1.13
C TRP A 288 2.61 -26.28 1.87
N ASN A 289 3.00 -26.06 3.13
CA ASN A 289 3.60 -27.09 3.97
C ASN A 289 2.68 -28.30 4.17
N THR A 290 1.38 -28.07 4.39
CA THR A 290 0.45 -29.17 4.71
C THR A 290 0.11 -30.03 3.48
N TYR A 291 0.06 -29.42 2.29
CA TYR A 291 -0.27 -30.09 1.03
C TYR A 291 0.94 -30.44 0.15
N ARG A 292 2.18 -30.25 0.62
CA ARG A 292 3.43 -30.53 -0.11
C ARG A 292 3.44 -31.92 -0.78
N ALA A 293 3.16 -32.97 -0.02
CA ALA A 293 3.07 -34.34 -0.56
C ALA A 293 1.87 -34.54 -1.51
N THR A 294 0.72 -33.95 -1.19
CA THR A 294 -0.49 -33.99 -2.04
C THR A 294 -0.23 -33.33 -3.40
N LEU A 295 0.54 -32.23 -3.45
CA LEU A 295 0.92 -31.53 -4.67
C LEU A 295 1.81 -32.39 -5.58
N VAL A 296 2.72 -33.20 -5.03
CA VAL A 296 3.53 -34.16 -5.80
C VAL A 296 2.65 -35.21 -6.47
N VAL A 297 1.72 -35.81 -5.72
CA VAL A 297 0.75 -36.78 -6.25
C VAL A 297 -0.13 -36.13 -7.33
N LEU A 298 -0.67 -34.94 -7.06
CA LEU A 298 -1.53 -34.21 -7.97
C LEU A 298 -0.81 -33.79 -9.27
N ALA A 299 0.46 -33.36 -9.18
CA ALA A 299 1.28 -33.02 -10.35
C ALA A 299 1.62 -34.25 -11.21
N GLY A 300 1.81 -35.42 -10.59
CA GLY A 300 1.95 -36.70 -11.29
C GLY A 300 0.65 -37.14 -12.00
N GLN A 301 -0.51 -36.90 -11.38
CA GLN A 301 -1.82 -37.23 -11.96
C GLN A 301 -2.27 -36.24 -13.05
N ARG A 302 -1.90 -34.96 -12.94
CA ARG A 302 -2.35 -33.87 -13.82
C ARG A 302 -1.16 -32.99 -14.23
N PRO A 303 -0.49 -33.27 -15.36
CA PRO A 303 0.69 -32.51 -15.80
C PRO A 303 0.48 -30.99 -15.90
N ALA A 304 -0.72 -30.53 -16.24
CA ALA A 304 -1.08 -29.10 -16.27
C ALA A 304 -0.87 -28.36 -14.93
N VAL A 305 -0.87 -29.08 -13.80
CA VAL A 305 -0.61 -28.50 -12.47
C VAL A 305 0.83 -28.00 -12.36
N ARG A 306 1.80 -28.61 -13.06
CA ARG A 306 3.19 -28.15 -13.10
C ARG A 306 3.30 -26.75 -13.70
N ALA A 307 2.69 -26.55 -14.88
CA ALA A 307 2.63 -25.23 -15.51
C ALA A 307 1.93 -24.20 -14.60
N ARG A 308 0.82 -24.60 -13.96
CA ARG A 308 0.09 -23.73 -13.03
C ARG A 308 0.92 -23.34 -11.79
N LEU A 309 1.80 -24.21 -11.30
CA LEU A 309 2.72 -23.86 -10.22
C LEU A 309 3.76 -22.82 -10.67
N LEU A 310 4.27 -22.89 -11.91
CA LEU A 310 5.22 -21.89 -12.45
C LEU A 310 4.60 -20.50 -12.68
N GLU A 311 3.28 -20.41 -12.86
CA GLU A 311 2.56 -19.14 -12.90
C GLU A 311 2.47 -18.47 -11.51
N ILE A 312 2.58 -19.24 -10.43
CA ILE A 312 2.40 -18.75 -9.06
C ILE A 312 3.73 -18.19 -8.51
N MET A 313 3.65 -16.94 -8.04
CA MET A 313 4.71 -16.24 -7.31
C MET A 313 4.23 -16.06 -5.85
N PRO A 314 4.61 -16.92 -4.90
CA PRO A 314 3.83 -17.24 -3.70
C PRO A 314 3.90 -16.17 -2.59
N SER A 315 3.37 -14.98 -2.86
CA SER A 315 3.34 -13.80 -1.97
C SER A 315 2.72 -13.98 -0.57
N GLY A 316 2.09 -15.12 -0.28
CA GLY A 316 1.59 -15.50 1.04
C GLY A 316 2.50 -16.45 1.84
N LEU A 317 3.54 -17.01 1.22
CA LEU A 317 4.50 -17.92 1.86
C LEU A 317 5.35 -17.17 2.88
N GLY A 318 6.03 -16.11 2.44
CA GLY A 318 6.82 -15.23 3.30
C GLY A 318 7.62 -14.21 2.50
N ARG A 319 8.83 -13.85 2.97
CA ARG A 319 9.72 -12.85 2.35
C ARG A 319 11.22 -13.08 2.60
N THR A 320 11.62 -14.28 3.04
CA THR A 320 13.03 -14.60 3.26
C THR A 320 13.56 -15.50 2.15
N THR A 321 14.89 -15.60 2.01
CA THR A 321 15.50 -16.57 1.09
C THR A 321 15.00 -17.99 1.37
N GLU A 322 14.82 -18.35 2.64
CA GLU A 322 14.38 -19.68 3.03
C GLU A 322 12.93 -19.98 2.59
N ASP A 323 12.07 -18.94 2.50
CA ASP A 323 10.75 -19.04 1.87
C ASP A 323 10.86 -19.25 0.34
N ASP A 324 11.70 -18.47 -0.33
CA ASP A 324 11.95 -18.60 -1.78
C ASP A 324 12.47 -20.01 -2.12
N GLU A 325 13.42 -20.54 -1.34
CA GLU A 325 14.04 -21.84 -1.57
C GLU A 325 13.09 -23.01 -1.22
N PHE A 326 12.20 -22.85 -0.22
CA PHE A 326 11.10 -23.78 -0.02
C PHE A 326 10.22 -23.90 -1.27
N TRP A 327 9.91 -22.78 -1.94
CA TRP A 327 9.13 -22.79 -3.16
C TRP A 327 9.85 -23.50 -4.31
N LEU A 328 11.14 -23.20 -4.52
CA LEU A 328 11.95 -23.89 -5.53
C LEU A 328 12.04 -25.40 -5.27
N ALA A 329 12.19 -25.81 -4.02
CA ALA A 329 12.18 -27.23 -3.64
C ALA A 329 10.83 -27.91 -3.95
N LEU A 330 9.70 -27.22 -3.73
CA LEU A 330 8.37 -27.71 -4.11
C LEU A 330 8.20 -27.82 -5.64
N LEU A 331 8.75 -26.87 -6.41
CA LEU A 331 8.75 -26.94 -7.88
C LEU A 331 9.57 -28.14 -8.38
N ALA A 332 10.73 -28.42 -7.77
CA ALA A 332 11.55 -29.59 -8.08
C ALA A 332 10.84 -30.92 -7.72
N GLU A 333 10.26 -31.02 -6.52
CA GLU A 333 9.53 -32.23 -6.08
C GLU A 333 8.29 -32.55 -6.92
N THR A 334 7.65 -31.52 -7.48
CA THR A 334 6.51 -31.71 -8.41
C THR A 334 6.94 -31.95 -9.86
N GLY A 335 8.24 -31.83 -10.18
CA GLY A 335 8.80 -31.90 -11.52
C GLY A 335 8.39 -30.73 -12.41
N ALA A 336 8.05 -29.57 -11.82
CA ALA A 336 7.67 -28.36 -12.54
C ALA A 336 8.90 -27.60 -13.06
N ASP A 337 10.03 -27.67 -12.35
CA ASP A 337 11.32 -27.11 -12.78
C ASP A 337 11.81 -27.72 -14.11
N LEU A 338 11.51 -28.99 -14.39
CA LEU A 338 11.85 -29.67 -15.65
C LEU A 338 11.28 -28.98 -16.91
N LEU A 339 10.17 -28.23 -16.76
CA LEU A 339 9.59 -27.42 -17.84
C LEU A 339 10.40 -26.14 -18.12
N LEU A 340 11.18 -25.68 -17.14
CA LEU A 340 12.09 -24.52 -17.26
C LEU A 340 13.45 -24.93 -17.82
N THR A 341 13.91 -26.16 -17.57
CA THR A 341 15.21 -26.66 -18.05
C THR A 341 15.11 -27.32 -19.42
N GLY A 342 13.94 -27.86 -19.79
CA GLY A 342 13.72 -28.56 -21.05
C GLY A 342 14.00 -30.07 -20.97
N GLU A 343 14.19 -30.61 -19.78
CA GLU A 343 14.39 -32.04 -19.51
C GLU A 343 13.12 -32.91 -19.75
N THR A 344 12.03 -32.32 -20.25
CA THR A 344 10.75 -33.00 -20.51
C THR A 344 10.20 -32.60 -21.88
N GLU A 345 9.87 -33.59 -22.72
CA GLU A 345 9.41 -33.40 -24.10
C GLU A 345 7.97 -32.85 -24.24
N THR A 346 7.20 -32.77 -23.14
CA THR A 346 5.76 -32.44 -23.21
C THR A 346 5.44 -30.97 -22.95
N ALA A 347 4.78 -30.36 -23.95
CA ALA A 347 4.07 -29.08 -23.92
C ALA A 347 4.94 -27.79 -23.79
N ASP A 348 5.48 -27.43 -24.96
CA ASP A 348 6.08 -26.19 -25.47
C ASP A 348 5.36 -24.84 -25.18
N GLY A 349 4.81 -24.64 -23.97
CA GLY A 349 4.09 -23.40 -23.58
C GLY A 349 4.79 -22.54 -22.51
N THR A 350 5.70 -23.11 -21.72
CA THR A 350 6.38 -22.41 -20.63
C THR A 350 7.61 -21.65 -21.13
N ASP A 351 7.61 -20.33 -20.96
CA ASP A 351 8.76 -19.46 -21.22
C ASP A 351 9.67 -19.33 -19.98
N ALA A 352 10.86 -19.92 -20.08
CA ALA A 352 11.88 -19.88 -19.04
C ALA A 352 12.43 -18.46 -18.78
N SER A 353 12.47 -17.60 -19.80
CA SER A 353 13.02 -16.23 -19.70
C SER A 353 12.03 -15.29 -19.03
N ASP A 354 10.74 -15.40 -19.37
CA ASP A 354 9.65 -14.73 -18.65
C ASP A 354 9.55 -15.20 -17.18
N TRP A 355 9.66 -16.51 -16.94
CA TRP A 355 9.64 -17.04 -15.58
C TRP A 355 10.81 -16.50 -14.75
N LEU A 356 12.04 -16.51 -15.26
CA LEU A 356 13.21 -15.99 -14.54
C LEU A 356 13.11 -14.47 -14.29
N THR A 357 12.56 -13.73 -15.26
CA THR A 357 12.24 -12.30 -15.09
C THR A 357 11.25 -12.06 -13.95
N ARG A 358 10.14 -12.81 -13.93
CA ARG A 358 9.14 -12.75 -12.85
C ARG A 358 9.70 -13.18 -11.51
N TRP A 359 10.54 -14.22 -11.47
CA TRP A 359 11.19 -14.72 -10.27
C TRP A 359 12.17 -13.70 -9.69
N SER A 360 13.05 -13.13 -10.51
CA SER A 360 13.99 -12.06 -10.11
C SER A 360 13.26 -10.85 -9.52
N LEU A 361 12.16 -10.41 -10.16
CA LEU A 361 11.33 -9.32 -9.62
C LEU A 361 10.60 -9.72 -8.32
N TYR A 362 10.11 -10.95 -8.22
CA TYR A 362 9.41 -11.47 -7.05
C TYR A 362 10.31 -11.51 -5.80
N ARG A 363 11.52 -12.06 -5.93
CA ARG A 363 12.51 -12.21 -4.84
C ARG A 363 12.95 -10.87 -4.22
N LYS A 364 12.87 -9.77 -4.97
CA LYS A 364 13.12 -8.41 -4.45
C LYS A 364 12.05 -7.96 -3.44
N HIS A 365 10.89 -8.64 -3.37
CA HIS A 365 9.76 -8.40 -2.47
C HIS A 365 9.31 -6.92 -2.38
N GLY A 366 9.46 -6.16 -3.47
CA GLY A 366 9.13 -4.73 -3.55
C GLY A 366 10.23 -3.76 -3.10
N GLY A 367 11.43 -4.26 -2.82
CA GLY A 367 12.68 -3.49 -2.79
C GLY A 367 13.36 -3.42 -4.16
N ASN A 368 14.68 -3.15 -4.15
CA ASN A 368 15.51 -3.06 -5.36
C ASN A 368 16.49 -4.25 -5.52
N VAL A 369 16.80 -4.96 -4.43
CA VAL A 369 17.75 -6.09 -4.34
C VAL A 369 17.26 -7.14 -3.35
N CYS A 370 17.68 -8.39 -3.52
CA CYS A 370 17.46 -9.51 -2.61
C CYS A 370 18.79 -10.05 -2.02
N ASP A 371 18.71 -10.97 -1.07
CA ASP A 371 19.88 -11.75 -0.59
C ASP A 371 20.26 -12.84 -1.61
N ARG A 372 21.39 -13.52 -1.42
CA ARG A 372 21.80 -14.65 -2.27
C ARG A 372 20.86 -15.85 -2.06
N SER A 373 20.53 -16.57 -3.13
CA SER A 373 19.84 -17.87 -3.08
C SER A 373 20.63 -18.93 -3.86
N PRO A 374 21.35 -19.85 -3.17
CA PRO A 374 21.95 -21.03 -3.78
C PRO A 374 21.00 -21.80 -4.71
N ALA A 375 19.74 -22.01 -4.30
CA ALA A 375 18.80 -22.79 -5.11
C ALA A 375 18.36 -22.06 -6.39
N THR A 376 18.28 -20.71 -6.36
CA THR A 376 18.03 -19.92 -7.58
C THR A 376 19.19 -20.04 -8.56
N LEU A 377 20.43 -19.95 -8.08
CA LEU A 377 21.63 -20.08 -8.93
C LEU A 377 21.71 -21.47 -9.58
N ALA A 378 21.55 -22.54 -8.79
CA ALA A 378 21.58 -23.92 -9.29
C ALA A 378 20.45 -24.24 -10.29
N LEU A 379 19.27 -23.63 -10.12
CA LEU A 379 18.20 -23.76 -11.11
C LEU A 379 18.55 -23.02 -12.42
N VAL A 380 19.13 -21.82 -12.35
CA VAL A 380 19.51 -21.03 -13.54
C VAL A 380 20.65 -21.70 -14.31
N GLU A 381 21.60 -22.34 -13.64
CA GLU A 381 22.63 -23.20 -14.27
C GLU A 381 22.00 -24.30 -15.14
N ARG A 382 20.95 -24.98 -14.64
CA ARG A 382 20.19 -25.99 -15.39
C ARG A 382 19.31 -25.40 -16.49
N MET A 383 18.79 -24.18 -16.32
CA MET A 383 17.97 -23.50 -17.33
C MET A 383 18.79 -22.96 -18.51
N ALA A 384 20.09 -22.74 -18.34
CA ALA A 384 20.94 -22.02 -19.29
C ALA A 384 20.92 -22.56 -20.75
N PRO A 385 20.91 -23.88 -21.03
CA PRO A 385 20.78 -24.38 -22.40
C PRO A 385 19.51 -23.87 -23.10
N ARG A 386 18.36 -23.92 -22.42
CA ARG A 386 17.05 -23.50 -22.95
C ARG A 386 16.93 -21.98 -23.05
N LEU A 387 17.51 -21.25 -22.10
CA LEU A 387 17.58 -19.77 -22.13
C LEU A 387 18.38 -19.28 -23.34
N ARG A 388 19.53 -19.90 -23.62
CA ARG A 388 20.34 -19.62 -24.82
C ARG A 388 19.62 -19.99 -26.11
N GLU A 389 19.05 -21.20 -26.20
CA GLU A 389 18.34 -21.68 -27.39
C GLU A 389 17.18 -20.77 -27.80
N ARG A 390 16.36 -20.32 -26.83
CA ARG A 390 15.19 -19.46 -27.11
C ARG A 390 15.56 -18.01 -27.40
N GLY A 391 16.76 -17.55 -27.03
CA GLY A 391 17.27 -16.21 -27.35
C GLY A 391 16.49 -15.03 -26.76
N ARG A 392 15.49 -15.27 -25.90
CA ARG A 392 14.64 -14.20 -25.33
C ARG A 392 15.36 -13.50 -24.17
N PRO A 393 15.38 -12.16 -24.13
CA PRO A 393 16.08 -11.43 -23.08
C PRO A 393 15.38 -11.56 -21.71
N VAL A 394 16.17 -11.77 -20.67
CA VAL A 394 15.75 -11.82 -19.25
C VAL A 394 15.99 -10.46 -18.59
N ASP A 395 14.98 -9.90 -17.91
CA ASP A 395 15.14 -8.69 -17.11
C ASP A 395 15.47 -9.04 -15.65
N LEU A 396 16.71 -8.72 -15.24
CA LEU A 396 17.18 -8.85 -13.87
C LEU A 396 17.20 -7.51 -13.11
N PHE A 397 16.97 -6.39 -13.79
CA PHE A 397 17.22 -5.04 -13.28
C PHE A 397 15.97 -4.35 -12.73
N THR A 398 14.78 -4.64 -13.26
CA THR A 398 13.54 -3.97 -12.80
C THR A 398 13.30 -4.16 -11.30
N GLY A 399 13.02 -3.05 -10.62
CA GLY A 399 12.69 -2.97 -9.20
C GLY A 399 11.55 -1.98 -8.95
N ARG A 400 11.03 -1.90 -7.72
CA ARG A 400 9.84 -1.07 -7.43
C ARG A 400 10.13 0.43 -7.42
N TRP A 401 11.34 0.82 -7.00
CA TRP A 401 11.73 2.21 -6.78
C TRP A 401 12.91 2.63 -7.64
N HIS A 402 13.96 1.79 -7.67
CA HIS A 402 15.11 1.94 -8.55
C HIS A 402 15.42 0.61 -9.23
N ALA A 403 16.17 0.66 -10.33
CA ALA A 403 16.76 -0.55 -10.89
C ALA A 403 17.82 -1.11 -9.93
N GLY A 404 17.96 -2.42 -9.89
CA GLY A 404 18.91 -3.13 -9.04
C GLY A 404 18.87 -4.62 -9.32
N ALA A 405 19.97 -5.31 -9.06
CA ALA A 405 20.14 -6.73 -9.40
C ALA A 405 20.70 -7.54 -8.23
N ASP A 406 20.37 -8.83 -8.20
CA ASP A 406 21.12 -9.84 -7.45
C ASP A 406 22.46 -10.05 -8.17
N LEU A 407 23.57 -9.74 -7.50
CA LEU A 407 24.89 -9.65 -8.12
C LEU A 407 25.43 -11.03 -8.52
N ASP A 408 25.13 -12.07 -7.75
CA ASP A 408 25.54 -13.45 -8.08
C ASP A 408 24.73 -13.99 -9.25
N LEU A 409 23.43 -13.66 -9.33
CA LEU A 409 22.58 -14.04 -10.45
C LEU A 409 22.96 -13.28 -11.74
N LEU A 410 23.33 -12.00 -11.64
CA LEU A 410 23.81 -11.20 -12.77
C LEU A 410 25.11 -11.79 -13.34
N ASP A 411 26.09 -12.10 -12.48
CA ASP A 411 27.34 -12.73 -12.91
C ASP A 411 27.11 -14.11 -13.53
N LEU A 412 26.23 -14.92 -12.93
CA LEU A 412 25.89 -16.24 -13.45
C LEU A 412 25.25 -16.16 -14.85
N CYS A 413 24.29 -15.26 -15.06
CA CYS A 413 23.66 -15.10 -16.37
C CYS A 413 24.64 -14.61 -17.44
N LEU A 414 25.54 -13.69 -17.10
CA LEU A 414 26.61 -13.24 -18.00
C LEU A 414 27.62 -14.36 -18.30
N ALA A 415 28.02 -15.14 -17.30
CA ALA A 415 28.96 -16.27 -17.46
C ALA A 415 28.38 -17.44 -18.28
N LEU A 416 27.06 -17.51 -18.44
CA LEU A 416 26.34 -18.55 -19.17
C LEU A 416 25.77 -18.06 -20.50
N ASP A 417 26.19 -16.87 -20.96
CA ASP A 417 25.73 -16.19 -22.19
C ASP A 417 24.19 -16.08 -22.28
N VAL A 418 23.50 -15.90 -21.15
CA VAL A 418 22.06 -15.70 -21.12
C VAL A 418 21.73 -14.29 -21.64
N PRO A 419 20.88 -14.14 -22.67
CA PRO A 419 20.49 -12.82 -23.14
C PRO A 419 19.81 -12.02 -22.03
N LEU A 420 20.32 -10.83 -21.73
CA LEU A 420 19.75 -9.93 -20.72
C LEU A 420 19.06 -8.73 -21.39
N ALA A 421 17.93 -8.30 -20.84
CA ALA A 421 17.32 -7.03 -21.17
C ALA A 421 18.13 -5.91 -20.49
N PRO A 422 18.74 -4.97 -21.23
CA PRO A 422 19.46 -3.86 -20.61
C PRO A 422 18.48 -2.91 -19.90
N PRO A 423 18.91 -2.24 -18.81
CA PRO A 423 18.14 -1.15 -18.22
C PRO A 423 18.03 0.01 -19.22
N ALA A 424 16.98 0.83 -19.08
CA ALA A 424 16.79 1.99 -19.96
C ALA A 424 17.97 2.98 -19.88
N ASP A 425 18.28 3.66 -20.98
CA ASP A 425 19.44 4.56 -21.08
C ASP A 425 19.48 5.59 -19.94
N GLY A 426 20.67 5.76 -19.35
CA GLY A 426 20.90 6.67 -18.22
C GLY A 426 20.43 6.15 -16.86
N THR A 427 19.68 5.04 -16.78
CA THR A 427 19.26 4.44 -15.51
C THR A 427 20.47 4.00 -14.68
N ASP A 428 20.52 4.41 -13.41
CA ASP A 428 21.50 3.88 -12.47
C ASP A 428 20.99 2.58 -11.83
N VAL A 429 21.81 1.53 -11.85
CA VAL A 429 21.48 0.21 -11.31
C VAL A 429 22.15 0.05 -9.96
N HIS A 430 21.33 -0.09 -8.91
CA HIS A 430 21.82 -0.26 -7.55
C HIS A 430 22.30 -1.69 -7.30
N LEU A 431 23.60 -1.84 -6.99
CA LEU A 431 24.21 -3.07 -6.51
C LEU A 431 24.60 -2.90 -5.03
N ALA A 432 23.99 -3.67 -4.14
CA ALA A 432 24.22 -3.58 -2.69
C ALA A 432 25.48 -4.38 -2.28
N LEU A 433 26.67 -3.88 -2.64
CA LEU A 433 27.96 -4.53 -2.35
C LEU A 433 28.17 -4.81 -0.86
N ASP A 434 27.77 -3.88 0.02
CA ASP A 434 27.87 -4.04 1.47
C ASP A 434 27.01 -5.20 2.00
N ARG A 435 25.86 -5.48 1.36
CA ARG A 435 24.99 -6.61 1.67
C ARG A 435 25.58 -7.90 1.12
N TRP A 436 26.00 -7.88 -0.15
CA TRP A 436 26.60 -9.04 -0.84
C TRP A 436 27.89 -9.55 -0.16
N LEU A 437 28.75 -8.65 0.31
CA LEU A 437 29.97 -8.97 1.06
C LEU A 437 29.70 -9.54 2.46
N ARG A 438 28.61 -9.09 3.10
CA ARG A 438 28.18 -9.59 4.42
C ARG A 438 27.37 -10.88 4.35
N ASP A 439 26.78 -11.22 3.20
CA ASP A 439 26.04 -12.47 3.01
C ASP A 439 27.00 -13.67 2.97
N THR A 440 26.94 -14.50 4.00
CA THR A 440 27.76 -15.71 4.19
C THR A 440 27.17 -16.97 3.55
N ARG A 441 25.99 -16.89 2.90
CA ARG A 441 25.40 -18.03 2.17
C ARG A 441 26.32 -18.51 1.03
N PRO A 442 26.36 -19.83 0.73
CA PRO A 442 27.18 -20.37 -0.35
C PRO A 442 26.73 -19.87 -1.73
N GLY A 443 27.54 -20.10 -2.76
CA GLY A 443 27.25 -19.63 -4.13
C GLY A 443 27.68 -18.18 -4.41
N ARG A 444 28.57 -17.59 -3.58
CA ARG A 444 29.21 -16.30 -3.90
C ARG A 444 30.06 -16.46 -5.16
N ARG A 445 29.80 -15.63 -6.17
CA ARG A 445 30.50 -15.59 -7.46
C ARG A 445 31.81 -14.80 -7.37
N ASP A 446 32.69 -15.00 -8.35
CA ASP A 446 33.97 -14.30 -8.49
C ASP A 446 33.88 -12.95 -9.23
N LEU A 447 32.70 -12.63 -9.77
CA LEU A 447 32.36 -11.42 -10.52
C LEU A 447 33.14 -11.23 -11.82
N THR A 448 33.79 -12.29 -12.33
CA THR A 448 34.63 -12.22 -13.53
C THR A 448 33.81 -11.88 -14.78
N ALA A 449 32.59 -12.41 -14.91
CA ALA A 449 31.72 -12.12 -16.05
C ALA A 449 31.12 -10.72 -15.97
N VAL A 450 30.72 -10.26 -14.77
CA VAL A 450 30.29 -8.84 -14.56
C VAL A 450 31.41 -7.87 -14.94
N ALA A 451 32.66 -8.16 -14.62
CA ALA A 451 33.79 -7.27 -14.91
C ALA A 451 34.27 -7.29 -16.37
N ALA A 452 33.95 -8.37 -17.11
CA ALA A 452 34.18 -8.49 -18.54
C ALA A 452 33.08 -7.80 -19.37
N ASP A 453 31.83 -7.82 -18.91
CA ASP A 453 30.73 -7.10 -19.56
C ASP A 453 30.83 -5.58 -19.40
N ARG A 454 30.45 -4.84 -20.44
CA ARG A 454 30.53 -3.37 -20.47
C ARG A 454 29.51 -2.70 -19.54
N LEU A 455 28.29 -3.24 -19.44
CA LEU A 455 27.26 -2.70 -18.54
C LEU A 455 27.59 -3.10 -17.09
N GLY A 456 27.95 -4.36 -16.87
CA GLY A 456 28.39 -4.93 -15.61
C GLY A 456 29.54 -4.13 -15.01
N ARG A 457 30.66 -3.96 -15.74
CA ARG A 457 31.84 -3.21 -15.29
C ARG A 457 31.50 -1.77 -14.90
N ARG A 458 30.74 -1.05 -15.74
CA ARG A 458 30.30 0.33 -15.45
C ARG A 458 29.47 0.40 -14.17
N THR A 459 28.58 -0.56 -13.96
CA THR A 459 27.71 -0.62 -12.78
C THR A 459 28.52 -0.98 -11.53
N LEU A 460 29.47 -1.91 -11.66
CA LEU A 460 30.36 -2.34 -10.59
C LEU A 460 31.29 -1.21 -10.12
N TYR A 461 31.87 -0.47 -11.06
CA TYR A 461 32.67 0.74 -10.80
C TYR A 461 31.88 1.79 -10.01
N ARG A 462 30.65 2.09 -10.44
CA ARG A 462 29.74 2.99 -9.69
C ARG A 462 29.40 2.45 -8.31
N ALA A 463 29.14 1.16 -8.18
CA ALA A 463 28.81 0.55 -6.89
C ALA A 463 29.98 0.60 -5.89
N VAL A 464 31.22 0.46 -6.38
CA VAL A 464 32.45 0.66 -5.59
C VAL A 464 32.61 2.13 -5.19
N GLY A 465 32.44 3.09 -6.11
CA GLY A 465 32.47 4.52 -5.77
C GLY A 465 31.40 4.96 -4.78
N ASN A 466 30.18 4.44 -4.91
CA ASN A 466 29.06 4.75 -4.01
C ASN A 466 29.25 4.23 -2.56
N GLN A 467 30.39 3.60 -2.23
CA GLN A 467 30.80 3.31 -0.86
C GLN A 467 31.36 4.55 -0.12
N GLU A 468 31.26 5.76 -0.69
CA GLU A 468 31.69 7.02 -0.07
C GLU A 468 30.93 7.44 1.22
N GLY A 469 29.79 6.81 1.51
CA GLY A 469 28.92 7.20 2.63
C GLY A 469 29.56 7.06 4.03
N ARG A 470 29.17 7.94 4.97
CA ARG A 470 29.62 7.96 6.38
C ARG A 470 29.36 6.66 7.19
N HIS A 471 28.77 5.62 6.58
CA HIS A 471 28.42 4.34 7.18
C HIS A 471 29.17 3.14 6.58
N THR A 472 30.07 3.35 5.61
CA THR A 472 30.87 2.26 5.04
C THR A 472 31.84 1.72 6.08
N GLY A 473 31.46 0.58 6.67
CA GLY A 473 32.24 -0.08 7.69
C GLY A 473 33.57 -0.61 7.13
N ARG A 474 34.60 -0.63 7.99
CA ARG A 474 35.93 -1.18 7.65
C ARG A 474 35.85 -2.61 7.07
N GLN A 475 34.92 -3.42 7.56
CA GLN A 475 34.61 -4.75 7.05
C GLN A 475 34.23 -4.77 5.55
N THR A 476 33.46 -3.77 5.08
CA THR A 476 33.09 -3.65 3.66
C THR A 476 34.32 -3.31 2.82
N LEU A 477 35.15 -2.36 3.25
CA LEU A 477 36.39 -2.00 2.56
C LEU A 477 37.38 -3.18 2.51
N ASP A 478 37.59 -3.88 3.63
CA ASP A 478 38.44 -5.06 3.67
C ASP A 478 37.88 -6.17 2.73
N GLY A 479 36.57 -6.37 2.70
CA GLY A 479 35.89 -7.30 1.78
C GLY A 479 36.06 -6.93 0.29
N ILE A 480 35.99 -5.64 -0.07
CA ILE A 480 36.28 -5.13 -1.42
C ILE A 480 37.74 -5.44 -1.78
N THR A 481 38.69 -5.13 -0.89
CA THR A 481 40.12 -5.38 -1.17
C THR A 481 40.54 -6.83 -1.17
N GLY A 482 39.83 -7.71 -0.45
CA GLY A 482 40.09 -9.14 -0.42
C GLY A 482 39.58 -9.89 -1.65
N HIS A 483 38.75 -9.25 -2.48
CA HIS A 483 38.12 -9.87 -3.64
C HIS A 483 38.79 -9.41 -4.95
N PRO A 484 39.43 -10.30 -5.75
CA PRO A 484 40.33 -9.90 -6.84
C PRO A 484 39.73 -8.90 -7.84
N VAL A 485 38.50 -9.16 -8.31
CA VAL A 485 37.80 -8.29 -9.26
C VAL A 485 37.47 -6.92 -8.64
N LEU A 486 36.99 -6.90 -7.39
CA LEU A 486 36.61 -5.65 -6.72
C LEU A 486 37.83 -4.81 -6.35
N ALA A 487 38.95 -5.45 -5.98
CA ALA A 487 40.23 -4.80 -5.77
C ALA A 487 40.78 -4.19 -7.07
N GLY A 488 40.59 -4.85 -8.22
CA GLY A 488 40.94 -4.33 -9.54
C GLY A 488 40.09 -3.10 -9.93
N VAL A 489 38.77 -3.17 -9.76
CA VAL A 489 37.85 -2.05 -10.02
C VAL A 489 38.08 -0.89 -9.05
N LEU A 490 38.39 -1.17 -7.77
CA LEU A 490 38.76 -0.13 -6.80
C LEU A 490 40.08 0.56 -7.17
N ARG A 491 41.06 -0.15 -7.76
CA ARG A 491 42.29 0.46 -8.26
C ARG A 491 42.01 1.46 -9.38
N GLU A 492 41.31 1.02 -10.42
CA GLU A 492 40.86 1.85 -11.54
C GLU A 492 40.11 3.09 -11.02
N TRP A 493 39.18 2.90 -10.10
CA TRP A 493 38.42 3.98 -9.47
C TRP A 493 39.28 4.98 -8.67
N LEU A 494 40.28 4.48 -7.91
CA LEU A 494 41.21 5.34 -7.17
C LEU A 494 42.15 6.11 -8.11
N ASP A 495 42.60 5.48 -9.19
CA ASP A 495 43.47 6.10 -10.19
C ASP A 495 42.73 7.22 -10.94
N ASP A 496 41.47 6.99 -11.32
CA ASP A 496 40.59 8.00 -11.91
C ASP A 496 40.28 9.15 -10.94
N ALA A 497 39.95 8.84 -9.67
CA ALA A 497 39.66 9.86 -8.67
C ALA A 497 40.90 10.69 -8.28
N ALA A 498 42.11 10.11 -8.35
CA ALA A 498 43.35 10.87 -8.26
C ALA A 498 43.60 11.73 -9.51
N ALA A 499 43.29 11.24 -10.71
CA ALA A 499 43.38 12.04 -11.93
C ALA A 499 42.37 13.20 -11.96
N GLU A 500 41.17 13.03 -11.38
CA GLU A 500 40.21 14.13 -11.15
C GLU A 500 40.76 15.20 -10.20
N LEU A 501 41.50 14.78 -9.15
CA LEU A 501 42.19 15.70 -8.24
C LEU A 501 43.29 16.46 -8.98
N ASP A 502 44.19 15.76 -9.68
CA ASP A 502 45.27 16.35 -10.49
C ASP A 502 44.74 17.34 -11.55
N ALA A 503 43.56 17.07 -12.13
CA ALA A 503 42.91 17.91 -13.13
C ALA A 503 42.03 19.06 -12.54
N ALA A 504 41.97 19.21 -11.21
CA ALA A 504 41.11 20.21 -10.59
C ALA A 504 41.54 21.64 -10.91
N ALA A 505 40.66 22.40 -11.57
CA ALA A 505 40.92 23.79 -11.98
C ALA A 505 40.66 24.84 -10.88
N GLY A 506 40.00 24.46 -9.77
CA GLY A 506 39.75 25.34 -8.62
C GLY A 506 39.54 24.54 -7.32
N LEU A 507 39.61 25.23 -6.18
CA LEU A 507 39.57 24.60 -4.85
C LEU A 507 38.33 23.73 -4.60
N GLU A 508 37.15 24.13 -5.08
CA GLU A 508 35.92 23.34 -4.91
C GLU A 508 35.92 22.02 -5.69
N ALA A 509 36.57 21.98 -6.86
CA ALA A 509 36.76 20.74 -7.61
C ALA A 509 37.73 19.80 -6.88
N ALA A 510 38.87 20.33 -6.40
CA ALA A 510 39.82 19.56 -5.60
C ALA A 510 39.21 19.05 -4.28
N ARG A 511 38.42 19.90 -3.59
CA ARG A 511 37.67 19.54 -2.38
C ARG A 511 36.69 18.40 -2.66
N THR A 512 36.02 18.43 -3.82
CA THR A 512 35.10 17.37 -4.24
C THR A 512 35.83 16.07 -4.51
N ALA A 513 36.90 16.08 -5.32
CA ALA A 513 37.72 14.88 -5.58
C ALA A 513 38.33 14.31 -4.29
N TRP A 514 38.83 15.16 -3.40
CA TRP A 514 39.35 14.75 -2.09
C TRP A 514 38.28 14.11 -1.18
N HIS A 515 37.06 14.67 -1.15
CA HIS A 515 35.96 14.06 -0.39
C HIS A 515 35.57 12.68 -0.93
N ARG A 516 35.68 12.45 -2.25
CA ARG A 516 35.47 11.12 -2.85
C ARG A 516 36.56 10.12 -2.44
N LEU A 517 37.83 10.54 -2.40
CA LEU A 517 38.96 9.68 -1.98
C LEU A 517 38.97 9.36 -0.47
N SER A 518 38.56 10.31 0.38
CA SER A 518 38.70 10.23 1.86
C SER A 518 38.13 8.96 2.55
N PRO A 519 36.99 8.37 2.11
CA PRO A 519 36.45 7.11 2.64
C PRO A 519 37.41 5.93 2.45
N PHE A 520 38.18 5.90 1.36
CA PHE A 520 39.06 4.79 1.00
C PHE A 520 40.48 4.90 1.59
N ARG A 521 40.80 5.98 2.32
CA ARG A 521 42.14 6.25 2.90
C ARG A 521 42.77 5.07 3.65
N ALA A 522 41.96 4.23 4.30
CA ALA A 522 42.43 3.08 5.08
C ALA A 522 42.92 1.89 4.22
N VAL A 523 42.58 1.89 2.93
CA VAL A 523 42.88 0.81 1.98
C VAL A 523 43.57 1.28 0.70
N ALA A 524 43.52 2.58 0.38
CA ALA A 524 44.06 3.14 -0.87
C ALA A 524 45.52 2.76 -1.11
N ALA A 525 46.41 2.97 -0.13
CA ALA A 525 47.84 2.64 -0.25
C ALA A 525 48.15 1.14 -0.46
N ARG A 526 47.20 0.24 -0.16
CA ARG A 526 47.30 -1.21 -0.43
C ARG A 526 46.86 -1.57 -1.85
N ILE A 527 46.05 -0.73 -2.50
CA ILE A 527 45.36 -1.02 -3.77
C ILE A 527 45.94 -0.23 -4.94
N SER A 528 46.13 1.09 -4.75
CA SER A 528 46.88 1.97 -5.64
C SER A 528 47.82 2.86 -4.81
N PRO A 529 49.11 2.47 -4.65
CA PRO A 529 50.14 3.35 -4.12
C PRO A 529 50.31 4.60 -4.98
N ASP A 530 50.17 4.48 -6.30
CA ASP A 530 50.38 5.57 -7.25
C ASP A 530 49.31 6.66 -7.14
N ALA A 531 48.04 6.30 -6.93
CA ALA A 531 46.96 7.25 -6.66
C ALA A 531 47.21 8.03 -5.35
N VAL A 532 47.73 7.35 -4.32
CA VAL A 532 48.11 8.00 -3.05
C VAL A 532 49.30 8.94 -3.25
N ALA A 533 50.32 8.52 -4.01
CA ALA A 533 51.49 9.35 -4.31
C ALA A 533 51.12 10.62 -5.11
N ARG A 534 50.18 10.53 -6.06
CA ARG A 534 49.64 11.71 -6.77
C ARG A 534 48.90 12.65 -5.82
N ALA A 535 47.99 12.11 -5.01
CA ALA A 535 47.23 12.90 -4.04
C ALA A 535 48.10 13.56 -2.95
N ASP A 536 49.23 12.95 -2.58
CA ASP A 536 50.22 13.52 -1.65
C ASP A 536 51.12 14.58 -2.32
N ALA A 537 51.42 14.43 -3.61
CA ALA A 537 52.16 15.40 -4.42
C ALA A 537 51.32 16.62 -4.90
N PHE A 538 50.03 16.67 -4.55
CA PHE A 538 49.10 17.68 -5.04
C PHE A 538 49.34 19.08 -4.42
N ASP A 539 49.91 20.00 -5.20
CA ASP A 539 50.19 21.37 -4.75
C ASP A 539 48.93 22.26 -4.76
N VAL A 540 48.40 22.50 -3.57
CA VAL A 540 47.21 23.35 -3.33
C VAL A 540 47.53 24.85 -3.52
N ALA A 541 48.79 25.30 -3.41
CA ALA A 541 49.11 26.73 -3.39
C ALA A 541 48.86 27.45 -4.74
N PRO A 542 49.26 26.92 -5.91
CA PRO A 542 48.86 27.44 -7.21
C PRO A 542 47.35 27.45 -7.41
N LEU A 543 46.66 26.40 -6.94
CA LEU A 543 45.21 26.26 -7.07
C LEU A 543 44.45 27.31 -6.25
N LEU A 544 44.87 27.55 -5.01
CA LEU A 544 44.38 28.65 -4.17
C LEU A 544 44.63 30.00 -4.86
N GLY A 545 45.84 30.23 -5.36
CA GLY A 545 46.19 31.44 -6.09
C GLY A 545 45.36 31.67 -7.36
N ASN A 546 44.99 30.61 -8.07
CA ASN A 546 44.12 30.69 -9.25
C ASN A 546 42.66 30.93 -8.85
N THR A 547 42.16 30.22 -7.84
CA THR A 547 40.79 30.38 -7.33
C THR A 547 40.56 31.82 -6.85
N LEU A 548 41.50 32.39 -6.06
CA LEU A 548 41.42 33.78 -5.57
C LEU A 548 41.54 34.84 -6.67
N ARG A 549 42.10 34.52 -7.84
CA ARG A 549 42.17 35.44 -9.00
C ARG A 549 40.95 35.33 -9.91
N ALA A 550 40.37 34.14 -10.02
CA ALA A 550 39.15 33.91 -10.78
C ALA A 550 37.89 34.39 -10.05
N GLY A 551 37.98 34.45 -8.71
CA GLY A 551 36.86 34.70 -7.81
C GLY A 551 36.03 33.43 -7.58
N ILE A 552 35.38 33.34 -6.43
CA ILE A 552 34.35 32.32 -6.15
C ILE A 552 32.93 32.89 -6.34
N PRO A 553 31.91 32.07 -6.65
CA PRO A 553 30.53 32.55 -6.80
C PRO A 553 30.00 33.37 -5.61
N ASP A 554 30.46 33.04 -4.39
CA ASP A 554 30.11 33.75 -3.15
C ASP A 554 30.55 35.23 -3.17
N GLU A 555 31.58 35.60 -3.95
CA GLU A 555 32.04 37.00 -4.11
C GLU A 555 31.07 37.86 -4.93
N LEU A 556 30.17 37.26 -5.71
CA LEU A 556 29.09 38.00 -6.38
C LEU A 556 28.12 38.61 -5.35
N GLY A 557 28.00 37.95 -4.18
CA GLY A 557 27.14 38.34 -3.07
C GLY A 557 25.64 38.21 -3.38
N TRP A 558 24.85 37.94 -2.34
CA TRP A 558 23.41 38.10 -2.42
C TRP A 558 22.91 38.66 -1.09
N PRO A 559 22.92 39.99 -0.90
CA PRO A 559 22.69 40.61 0.41
C PRO A 559 21.38 40.19 1.10
N ALA A 560 20.31 39.94 0.34
CA ALA A 560 19.06 39.42 0.86
C ALA A 560 19.14 37.94 1.32
N LEU A 561 19.93 37.10 0.65
CA LEU A 561 20.21 35.73 1.06
C LEU A 561 21.07 35.71 2.33
N ASP A 562 22.11 36.55 2.38
CA ASP A 562 22.99 36.67 3.55
C ASP A 562 22.21 37.16 4.79
N GLU A 563 21.37 38.18 4.62
CA GLU A 563 20.48 38.68 5.67
C GLU A 563 19.43 37.63 6.10
N ALA A 564 18.86 36.89 5.16
CA ALA A 564 17.90 35.82 5.47
C ALA A 564 18.54 34.65 6.23
N LEU A 565 19.75 34.23 5.84
CA LEU A 565 20.53 33.23 6.56
C LEU A 565 20.89 33.72 7.96
N ARG A 566 21.32 34.99 8.11
CA ARG A 566 21.62 35.61 9.40
C ARG A 566 20.40 35.63 10.34
N ARG A 567 19.20 35.94 9.84
CA ARG A 567 17.94 35.87 10.62
C ARG A 567 17.58 34.45 11.02
N LEU A 568 17.62 33.51 10.06
CA LEU A 568 17.36 32.09 10.35
C LEU A 568 18.33 31.54 11.39
N ASP A 569 19.63 31.84 11.29
CA ASP A 569 20.62 31.39 12.25
C ASP A 569 20.45 32.03 13.64
N ALA A 570 20.06 33.31 13.71
CA ALA A 570 19.80 33.98 14.99
C ALA A 570 18.62 33.39 15.77
N GLU A 571 17.58 32.92 15.07
CA GLU A 571 16.32 32.50 15.70
C GLU A 571 16.15 30.97 15.81
N THR A 572 16.79 30.19 14.93
CA THR A 572 16.49 28.74 14.82
C THR A 572 17.68 27.82 15.03
N ARG A 573 18.92 28.33 15.10
CA ARG A 573 20.14 27.51 15.20
C ARG A 573 20.35 26.95 16.61
N THR A 574 20.49 25.63 16.71
CA THR A 574 20.92 24.94 17.94
C THR A 574 21.88 23.78 17.63
N ASP A 575 22.50 23.19 18.66
CA ASP A 575 23.56 22.18 18.51
C ASP A 575 23.11 20.80 17.99
N ARG A 576 21.87 20.61 17.49
CA ARG A 576 21.38 19.31 17.01
C ARG A 576 20.51 19.38 15.76
N ASP A 577 21.00 18.72 14.71
CA ASP A 577 20.30 18.27 13.49
C ASP A 577 19.40 19.30 12.79
N ASP A 578 19.90 20.53 12.66
CA ASP A 578 19.20 21.68 12.11
C ASP A 578 19.50 21.89 10.61
N THR A 579 19.14 20.91 9.77
CA THR A 579 19.36 21.03 8.32
C THR A 579 18.56 22.21 7.74
N LEU A 580 19.24 23.14 7.07
CA LEU A 580 18.59 24.12 6.20
C LEU A 580 17.93 23.39 5.02
N ALA A 581 16.67 23.69 4.73
CA ALA A 581 15.98 23.24 3.51
C ALA A 581 15.80 24.43 2.56
N VAL A 582 16.04 24.18 1.28
CA VAL A 582 16.12 25.18 0.21
C VAL A 582 15.20 24.74 -0.92
N HIS A 583 14.29 25.61 -1.36
CA HIS A 583 13.32 25.32 -2.42
C HIS A 583 13.27 26.46 -3.45
N GLU A 584 13.08 26.11 -4.72
CA GLU A 584 13.09 27.07 -5.84
C GLU A 584 11.71 27.69 -6.10
N ALA A 585 11.68 29.03 -6.19
CA ALA A 585 10.51 29.80 -6.60
C ALA A 585 10.92 30.95 -7.54
N TRP A 586 11.72 30.62 -8.56
CA TRP A 586 12.37 31.59 -9.43
C TRP A 586 11.45 32.75 -9.88
N PRO A 587 11.85 34.03 -9.71
CA PRO A 587 13.20 34.51 -9.37
C PRO A 587 13.53 34.54 -7.87
N ALA A 588 12.69 33.96 -7.00
CA ALA A 588 12.91 33.88 -5.57
C ALA A 588 13.42 32.50 -5.10
N LEU A 589 13.97 32.48 -3.89
CA LEU A 589 14.55 31.31 -3.24
C LEU A 589 13.97 31.16 -1.84
N ILE A 590 13.38 30.01 -1.53
CA ILE A 590 12.70 29.77 -0.26
C ILE A 590 13.64 29.00 0.66
N LEU A 591 14.07 29.65 1.73
CA LEU A 591 14.83 29.05 2.82
C LEU A 591 13.88 28.63 3.93
N SER A 592 14.09 27.47 4.53
CA SER A 592 13.34 27.06 5.72
C SER A 592 14.21 26.30 6.70
N ARG A 593 14.01 26.56 8.00
CA ARG A 593 14.63 25.82 9.09
C ARG A 593 13.68 25.78 10.28
N ARG A 594 13.45 24.59 10.82
CA ARG A 594 12.51 24.34 11.93
C ARG A 594 11.11 24.94 11.70
N HIS A 595 10.81 26.02 12.42
CA HIS A 595 9.52 26.68 12.46
C HIS A 595 9.50 27.97 11.63
N LYS A 596 10.55 28.31 10.89
CA LYS A 596 10.64 29.56 10.14
C LYS A 596 10.97 29.31 8.66
N ALA A 597 10.33 30.08 7.78
CA ALA A 597 10.63 30.15 6.37
C ALA A 597 10.80 31.60 5.92
N ILE A 598 11.75 31.84 5.01
CA ILE A 598 12.05 33.15 4.43
C ILE A 598 12.11 32.99 2.90
N VAL A 599 11.37 33.85 2.19
CA VAL A 599 11.42 33.95 0.73
C VAL A 599 12.35 35.09 0.35
N VAL A 600 13.46 34.76 -0.28
CA VAL A 600 14.51 35.67 -0.70
C VAL A 600 14.31 36.04 -2.16
N GLY A 601 14.12 37.31 -2.47
CA GLY A 601 14.09 37.84 -3.84
C GLY A 601 15.49 38.31 -4.29
N PRO A 602 15.64 38.71 -5.56
CA PRO A 602 16.96 39.04 -6.11
C PRO A 602 17.65 40.26 -5.45
N GLN A 603 16.89 41.17 -4.83
CA GLN A 603 17.40 42.34 -4.12
C GLN A 603 17.07 42.32 -2.62
N ASP A 604 15.87 41.89 -2.25
CA ASP A 604 15.29 42.02 -0.91
C ASP A 604 14.63 40.71 -0.43
N ILE A 605 14.42 40.59 0.89
CA ILE A 605 13.55 39.55 1.45
C ILE A 605 12.09 39.90 1.12
N LEU A 606 11.40 39.01 0.41
CA LEU A 606 10.03 39.21 -0.05
C LEU A 606 8.98 38.82 1.02
N LEU A 607 9.27 37.78 1.80
CA LEU A 607 8.37 37.28 2.84
C LEU A 607 9.16 36.60 3.96
N GLU A 608 8.71 36.78 5.19
CA GLU A 608 9.20 36.10 6.39
C GLU A 608 7.98 35.48 7.11
N HIS A 609 8.01 34.18 7.41
CA HIS A 609 6.80 33.46 7.85
C HIS A 609 7.09 32.36 8.88
N ASP A 610 6.33 32.37 9.98
CA ASP A 610 6.34 31.34 11.02
C ASP A 610 5.42 30.16 10.67
N LEU A 611 6.04 29.00 10.53
CA LEU A 611 5.43 27.75 10.11
C LEU A 611 4.48 27.18 11.18
N ARG A 612 3.18 27.32 10.94
CA ARG A 612 2.09 26.66 11.68
C ARG A 612 1.91 25.20 11.25
N LEU A 613 2.96 24.39 11.46
CA LEU A 613 2.92 22.94 11.21
C LEU A 613 2.38 22.19 12.44
N PRO A 614 1.72 21.03 12.26
CA PRO A 614 1.30 20.19 13.38
C PRO A 614 2.49 19.64 14.19
N ASP A 615 2.32 19.53 15.50
CA ASP A 615 3.30 18.83 16.36
C ASP A 615 3.45 17.37 15.94
N GLY A 616 4.70 16.88 15.94
CA GLY A 616 5.00 15.47 15.69
C GLY A 616 4.95 15.03 14.21
N LEU A 617 5.13 15.95 13.25
CA LEU A 617 5.43 15.55 11.87
C LEU A 617 6.64 14.60 11.83
N ASP A 618 6.49 13.52 11.06
CA ASP A 618 7.56 12.56 10.83
C ASP A 618 8.77 13.26 10.20
N LYS A 619 9.98 13.01 10.73
CA LYS A 619 11.24 13.56 10.22
C LYS A 619 11.49 13.26 8.75
N TRP A 620 10.85 12.21 8.22
CA TRP A 620 10.89 11.82 6.81
C TRP A 620 9.87 12.55 5.93
N GLN A 621 8.93 13.30 6.51
CA GLN A 621 7.87 14.07 5.83
C GLN A 621 8.07 15.58 6.07
N ARG A 622 9.23 16.09 5.62
CA ARG A 622 9.55 17.53 5.68
C ARG A 622 8.52 18.36 4.89
N PRO A 623 8.23 19.60 5.34
CA PRO A 623 7.34 20.50 4.59
C PRO A 623 7.93 20.83 3.21
N SER A 624 7.06 21.22 2.29
CA SER A 624 7.40 21.69 0.94
C SER A 624 6.70 23.01 0.67
N PHE A 625 7.30 23.83 -0.19
CA PHE A 625 6.90 25.23 -0.35
C PHE A 625 6.74 25.60 -1.83
N ARG A 626 5.79 26.49 -2.12
CA ARG A 626 5.68 27.23 -3.38
C ARG A 626 5.35 28.68 -3.05
N HIS A 627 5.88 29.63 -3.79
CA HIS A 627 5.62 31.06 -3.62
C HIS A 627 5.05 31.64 -4.91
N THR A 628 3.93 32.34 -4.83
CA THR A 628 3.27 33.03 -5.96
C THR A 628 2.53 34.27 -5.45
N ASP A 629 2.52 35.34 -6.24
CA ASP A 629 1.74 36.57 -5.97
C ASP A 629 1.95 37.19 -4.56
N GLY A 630 3.11 36.97 -3.95
CA GLY A 630 3.47 37.45 -2.62
C GLY A 630 3.03 36.54 -1.45
N GLU A 631 2.35 35.42 -1.73
CA GLU A 631 1.96 34.43 -0.73
C GLU A 631 2.82 33.15 -0.82
N LEU A 632 3.05 32.54 0.34
CA LEU A 632 3.75 31.26 0.47
C LEU A 632 2.72 30.15 0.78
N LEU A 633 2.61 29.19 -0.12
CA LEU A 633 1.89 27.94 0.11
C LEU A 633 2.81 26.98 0.89
N VAL A 634 2.46 26.73 2.14
CA VAL A 634 3.12 25.73 2.99
C VAL A 634 2.36 24.42 2.84
N MET A 635 3.08 23.34 2.52
CA MET A 635 2.50 22.02 2.28
C MET A 635 3.19 20.94 3.10
N TRP A 636 2.44 19.97 3.60
CA TRP A 636 2.99 18.79 4.27
C TRP A 636 2.11 17.56 4.02
N ARG A 637 2.57 16.40 4.48
CA ARG A 637 1.77 15.16 4.47
C ARG A 637 1.59 14.64 5.89
N GLN A 638 0.40 14.08 6.12
CA GLN A 638 -0.02 13.47 7.38
C GLN A 638 -1.12 12.46 7.05
N ASP A 639 -1.10 11.29 7.69
CA ASP A 639 -2.07 10.19 7.49
C ASP A 639 -2.32 9.84 6.02
N ASN A 640 -1.25 9.82 5.23
CA ASN A 640 -1.24 9.53 3.78
C ASN A 640 -2.05 10.53 2.91
N LYS A 641 -2.49 11.66 3.48
CA LYS A 641 -3.06 12.82 2.78
C LYS A 641 -2.01 13.92 2.66
N GLN A 642 -2.30 14.91 1.82
CA GLN A 642 -1.53 16.14 1.67
C GLN A 642 -2.38 17.31 2.13
N TYR A 643 -1.81 18.19 2.92
CA TYR A 643 -2.45 19.38 3.47
C TYR A 643 -1.59 20.60 3.15
N GLY A 644 -2.22 21.77 3.10
CA GLY A 644 -1.50 23.03 3.05
C GLY A 644 -2.32 24.20 3.56
N TYR A 645 -1.65 25.34 3.70
CA TYR A 645 -2.24 26.65 3.97
C TYR A 645 -1.44 27.74 3.26
N TRP A 646 -2.06 28.89 3.04
CA TRP A 646 -1.39 30.10 2.53
C TRP A 646 -0.90 30.98 3.67
N SER A 647 0.29 31.58 3.55
CA SER A 647 0.91 32.38 4.63
C SER A 647 0.02 33.52 5.16
N ALA A 648 -0.82 34.12 4.31
CA ALA A 648 -1.79 35.15 4.73
C ALA A 648 -2.94 34.60 5.59
N ARG A 649 -3.23 33.29 5.52
CA ARG A 649 -4.34 32.61 6.23
C ARG A 649 -3.87 31.28 6.83
N PRO A 650 -2.91 31.30 7.79
CA PRO A 650 -2.26 30.08 8.28
C PRO A 650 -3.15 29.19 9.15
N SER A 651 -4.33 29.68 9.56
CA SER A 651 -5.38 28.90 10.22
C SER A 651 -6.28 28.14 9.24
N GLU A 652 -6.29 28.49 7.96
CA GLU A 652 -7.12 27.86 6.93
C GLU A 652 -6.37 26.68 6.29
N VAL A 653 -6.27 25.57 7.03
CA VAL A 653 -5.68 24.33 6.51
C VAL A 653 -6.68 23.59 5.62
N PHE A 654 -6.28 23.31 4.38
CA PHE A 654 -7.09 22.59 3.39
C PHE A 654 -6.38 21.34 2.86
N PRO A 655 -7.12 20.28 2.48
CA PRO A 655 -6.55 19.14 1.77
C PRO A 655 -6.15 19.54 0.34
N LEU A 656 -4.97 19.12 -0.09
CA LEU A 656 -4.47 19.36 -1.44
C LEU A 656 -4.81 18.17 -2.35
N ASP A 657 -5.75 18.38 -3.27
CA ASP A 657 -6.08 17.45 -4.36
C ASP A 657 -5.32 17.88 -5.63
N GLY A 658 -4.27 17.13 -6.01
CA GLY A 658 -3.43 17.49 -7.15
C GLY A 658 -2.20 16.60 -7.32
N GLU A 659 -1.15 17.16 -7.92
CA GLU A 659 0.16 16.51 -8.05
C GLU A 659 0.76 16.21 -6.67
N LYS A 660 1.09 14.94 -6.43
CA LYS A 660 1.53 14.46 -5.12
C LYS A 660 3.00 14.84 -4.93
N LEU A 661 3.31 15.53 -3.84
CA LEU A 661 4.69 15.85 -3.48
C LEU A 661 5.58 14.59 -3.47
N PRO A 662 6.86 14.69 -3.89
CA PRO A 662 7.83 13.59 -3.79
C PRO A 662 7.85 12.98 -2.39
N HIS A 663 7.96 11.65 -2.33
CA HIS A 663 7.69 10.92 -1.09
C HIS A 663 8.90 10.85 -0.13
N TRP A 664 10.09 11.28 -0.59
CA TRP A 664 11.38 11.15 0.09
C TRP A 664 12.37 12.22 -0.35
N TYR A 665 13.04 12.85 0.63
CA TYR A 665 14.01 13.94 0.52
C TYR A 665 13.50 15.23 -0.15
N GLY A 666 14.08 16.36 0.26
CA GLY A 666 13.72 17.67 -0.29
C GLY A 666 14.05 17.71 -1.78
N GLY A 667 13.16 18.32 -2.57
CA GLY A 667 13.42 18.57 -3.98
C GLY A 667 14.72 19.35 -4.13
N GLY A 668 15.70 18.78 -4.84
CA GLY A 668 16.88 19.51 -5.25
C GLY A 668 16.51 20.64 -6.22
N ALA A 669 17.45 21.55 -6.44
CA ALA A 669 17.35 22.66 -7.38
C ALA A 669 17.10 22.13 -8.82
N GLY A 670 15.84 22.08 -9.27
CA GLY A 670 15.43 21.39 -10.48
C GLY A 670 13.91 21.22 -10.70
N GLU A 671 13.05 21.40 -9.69
CA GLU A 671 11.59 21.43 -9.89
C GLU A 671 11.08 22.86 -10.14
N THR A 672 11.20 23.31 -11.39
CA THR A 672 10.85 24.65 -11.85
C THR A 672 9.42 25.05 -11.42
N SER A 673 9.33 26.09 -10.58
CA SER A 673 8.05 26.74 -10.25
C SER A 673 7.56 27.56 -11.46
N ILE A 674 6.67 26.98 -12.28
CA ILE A 674 6.02 27.72 -13.37
C ILE A 674 4.99 28.70 -12.78
N PRO A 675 5.01 30.00 -13.12
CA PRO A 675 3.97 30.94 -12.68
C PRO A 675 2.62 30.55 -13.29
N SER A 676 1.69 30.13 -12.43
CA SER A 676 0.33 29.80 -12.83
C SER A 676 -0.42 31.07 -13.24
N ARG A 677 -0.56 31.30 -14.55
CA ARG A 677 -1.43 32.37 -15.08
C ARG A 677 -2.83 32.25 -14.48
N THR A 678 -3.27 33.32 -13.84
CA THR A 678 -4.53 33.41 -13.10
C THR A 678 -5.73 33.09 -14.00
N ALA A 679 -6.66 32.27 -13.50
CA ALA A 679 -7.93 32.05 -14.16
C ALA A 679 -8.76 33.35 -14.19
N ALA A 680 -9.48 33.59 -15.27
CA ALA A 680 -10.20 34.83 -15.52
C ALA A 680 -11.26 35.15 -14.45
N ALA A 681 -11.34 36.43 -14.08
CA ALA A 681 -12.49 37.00 -13.38
C ALA A 681 -13.70 37.09 -14.33
N PRO A 682 -14.95 36.94 -13.83
CA PRO A 682 -16.15 37.03 -14.65
C PRO A 682 -16.45 38.49 -15.07
N PRO A 683 -17.17 38.71 -16.19
CA PRO A 683 -17.47 40.05 -16.69
C PRO A 683 -18.56 40.74 -15.87
N ALA A 684 -18.49 42.07 -15.83
CA ALA A 684 -19.58 42.93 -15.36
C ALA A 684 -20.12 43.77 -16.52
N ASP A 685 -21.35 43.48 -16.95
CA ASP A 685 -22.21 44.48 -17.61
C ASP A 685 -22.57 45.57 -16.58
N ALA A 686 -22.86 46.83 -16.89
CA ALA A 686 -23.28 47.46 -18.14
C ALA A 686 -22.79 48.95 -18.21
N PRO A 687 -23.10 49.75 -19.24
CA PRO A 687 -22.23 50.86 -19.67
C PRO A 687 -22.64 52.28 -19.21
N CYS A 688 -21.66 53.20 -19.24
CA CYS A 688 -21.78 54.55 -19.84
C CYS A 688 -20.40 55.21 -20.02
N THR A 689 -20.26 56.05 -21.03
CA THR A 689 -19.01 56.73 -21.42
C THR A 689 -18.99 58.19 -20.86
N PRO A 690 -18.04 59.09 -21.19
CA PRO A 690 -17.17 59.68 -20.17
C PRO A 690 -17.39 61.18 -19.96
N VAL A 691 -16.73 61.80 -18.97
CA VAL A 691 -16.11 63.15 -19.09
C VAL A 691 -15.24 63.47 -17.86
N THR A 692 -14.25 64.33 -18.09
CA THR A 692 -13.22 64.79 -17.14
C THR A 692 -13.70 65.93 -16.22
N ARG A 693 -13.26 65.94 -14.94
CA ARG A 693 -12.45 67.04 -14.32
C ARG A 693 -12.40 67.05 -12.76
N SER A 694 -11.16 67.22 -12.27
CA SER A 694 -10.70 68.09 -11.17
C SER A 694 -11.19 67.99 -9.70
N CYS A 695 -10.19 68.14 -8.80
CA CYS A 695 -10.25 68.78 -7.48
C CYS A 695 -10.80 68.01 -6.24
N ARG A 696 -9.88 67.33 -5.52
CA ARG A 696 -9.21 67.78 -4.25
C ARG A 696 -10.06 68.59 -3.22
N PRO A 697 -9.71 68.56 -1.90
CA PRO A 697 -9.82 67.45 -0.93
C PRO A 697 -10.43 67.92 0.43
N ARG A 698 -10.43 67.04 1.45
CA ARG A 698 -10.57 67.23 2.93
C ARG A 698 -11.71 66.37 3.51
N ALA A 699 -11.74 66.00 4.80
CA ALA A 699 -10.72 65.73 5.83
C ALA A 699 -11.46 65.35 7.14
N ARG A 700 -10.80 64.58 8.05
CA ARG A 700 -11.14 64.45 9.49
C ARG A 700 -12.48 63.73 9.80
N SER A 701 -12.69 63.10 10.96
CA SER A 701 -11.83 62.83 12.14
C SER A 701 -12.45 61.73 13.04
N SER A 702 -11.69 61.34 14.10
CA SER A 702 -12.15 60.98 15.46
C SER A 702 -13.02 59.71 15.61
N ALA A 703 -12.49 58.64 16.22
CA ALA A 703 -12.53 58.34 17.69
C ALA A 703 -13.84 57.60 18.09
N THR A 704 -13.93 56.74 19.12
CA THR A 704 -13.31 56.74 20.45
C THR A 704 -13.31 55.32 21.09
N ALA A 705 -12.33 55.09 21.98
CA ALA A 705 -12.09 54.07 23.01
C ALA A 705 -13.18 53.06 23.53
N PRO A 706 -12.75 51.90 24.11
CA PRO A 706 -13.55 50.92 24.89
C PRO A 706 -13.53 51.21 26.43
N PRO A 707 -14.17 50.40 27.32
CA PRO A 707 -13.44 49.33 28.05
C PRO A 707 -14.30 48.13 28.63
N THR A 708 -13.63 47.20 29.35
CA THR A 708 -14.14 46.18 30.33
C THR A 708 -14.87 44.91 29.85
N GLY A 709 -14.80 43.75 30.51
CA GLY A 709 -14.02 43.34 31.70
C GLY A 709 -14.55 42.01 32.29
N GLY A 710 -13.78 41.33 33.17
CA GLY A 710 -14.29 40.17 33.93
C GLY A 710 -13.26 39.07 34.19
N ALA A 711 -12.92 38.85 35.46
CA ALA A 711 -12.11 37.73 35.94
C ALA A 711 -12.86 37.01 37.05
N GLU A 712 -12.74 35.68 37.12
CA GLU A 712 -13.04 34.91 38.33
C GLU A 712 -12.36 33.53 38.27
N GLY A 713 -12.08 32.93 39.43
CA GLY A 713 -11.39 31.64 39.52
C GLY A 713 -11.73 30.84 40.77
N ARG A 714 -11.42 29.54 40.73
CA ARG A 714 -11.41 28.45 41.76
C ARG A 714 -10.97 27.18 41.00
N GLY A 715 -10.32 26.15 41.54
CA GLY A 715 -9.92 25.82 42.92
C GLY A 715 -10.09 24.30 43.16
N HIS A 716 -9.09 23.61 43.74
CA HIS A 716 -8.96 22.14 43.94
C HIS A 716 -8.48 21.33 42.71
N GLY A 717 -7.73 20.21 42.85
CA GLY A 717 -7.22 19.52 44.04
C GLY A 717 -6.14 18.46 43.67
N ARG A 718 -5.34 18.00 44.66
CA ARG A 718 -4.14 17.16 44.45
C ARG A 718 -4.43 15.67 44.25
N CYS A 719 -3.51 14.97 43.57
CA CYS A 719 -2.96 13.68 44.01
C CYS A 719 -1.53 13.50 43.44
N GLY A 720 -0.64 12.83 44.17
CA GLY A 720 0.75 12.59 43.77
C GLY A 720 1.27 11.25 44.27
N SER A 721 2.46 10.84 43.84
CA SER A 721 3.10 9.59 44.23
C SER A 721 4.59 9.78 44.56
N SER A 722 5.08 9.01 45.53
CA SER A 722 6.40 9.18 46.14
C SER A 722 7.23 7.88 46.17
N THR A 723 8.46 7.99 45.67
CA THR A 723 9.72 7.40 46.17
C THR A 723 9.71 6.11 47.01
N THR A 724 10.47 5.08 46.58
CA THR A 724 11.46 4.39 47.46
C THR A 724 12.56 3.65 46.67
N ARG A 725 13.68 3.33 47.36
CA ARG A 725 14.96 2.71 46.95
C ARG A 725 15.57 2.08 48.25
N PRO A 726 16.75 1.42 48.28
CA PRO A 726 17.37 0.33 47.49
C PRO A 726 17.40 -0.99 48.37
N PRO A 727 18.36 -1.95 48.30
CA PRO A 727 19.82 -1.81 48.57
C PRO A 727 20.77 -2.60 47.62
N ALA A 728 22.09 -2.54 47.90
CA ALA A 728 23.18 -3.26 47.19
C ALA A 728 23.74 -4.45 48.03
N PRO A 729 24.69 -5.25 47.49
CA PRO A 729 26.06 -5.18 48.04
C PRO A 729 27.25 -5.36 47.04
N THR A 730 28.46 -5.23 47.61
CA THR A 730 29.86 -5.37 47.11
C THR A 730 30.18 -6.63 46.29
N ASP A 731 31.18 -6.67 45.39
CA ASP A 731 32.65 -6.63 45.66
C ASP A 731 33.52 -6.36 44.40
N ALA A 732 34.82 -6.11 44.60
CA ALA A 732 35.82 -5.90 43.53
C ALA A 732 37.19 -6.52 43.85
N PRO A 733 38.00 -6.88 42.83
CA PRO A 733 39.45 -6.67 42.96
C PRO A 733 40.19 -6.20 41.67
N ARG A 734 40.95 -5.11 41.87
CA ARG A 734 42.24 -4.66 41.28
C ARG A 734 42.89 -5.39 40.08
N CYS A 735 43.36 -4.58 39.12
CA CYS A 735 44.48 -4.90 38.21
C CYS A 735 45.87 -4.71 38.87
N PRO A 736 46.92 -5.35 38.32
CA PRO A 736 48.28 -4.80 38.22
C PRO A 736 48.77 -4.73 36.74
N PRO A 737 49.92 -4.10 36.42
CA PRO A 737 50.07 -3.37 35.15
C PRO A 737 51.16 -3.88 34.19
N SER A 738 51.03 -3.51 32.90
CA SER A 738 52.08 -3.14 31.93
C SER A 738 51.43 -2.42 30.75
#